data_AF-A0A3N5L1D5-F1
#
_entry.id   AF-A0A3N5L1D5-F1
#
_cell.length_a   1.000
_cell.length_b   1.000
_cell.length_c   1.000
_cell.angle_alpha   90.00
_cell.angle_beta   90.00
_cell.angle_gamma   90.00
#
_symmetry.space_group_name_H-M   'P 1'
#
loop_
_entity.id
_entity.type
_entity.pdbx_description
1 polymer ?
#
loop_
_entity_poly.entity_id
_entity_poly.type
_entity_poly.pdbx_seq_one_letter_code
_entity_poly.pdbx_strand_id
1 'polypeptide(L)'
;MKSNKEKKTPLLKPINSVFFVTENGPTEIPIENIDADTIGQKAYGLTCLPRQWTLPFLVISRIFFQKYKNNTVQNNNLFTKCCEYILETTKLIGFNEDEDIIIRSSACTEGLEERGKYFSIKGRLNNLYILLEDYFNKLAIDEILTGENVPLIIQKYIEPISAKGHLSNERRCYKDTRDWLGEFEDARKKINSPFQINLRNWRKEIVIGNLIDKPLICNLSAYVSEVLKIPAAWAYRQKLRLHFEWVWDGKIIYIVQADQEYNVVGTDPTKISKEKFNIEDKFIPKCLEEINIEHAKKYNKIKNVFTYLKLGLSITKLYVLENQSVIESLSKGYITPELESDIKFLVKGSLVIRMDLATDDIKRRQLLPRTEEVRDFNKALKWLISKSGEIKKQTTDSIAFIFHNFIPATASAFALASPKERKVQIEALWGLPEGLYYNAHDKYIVDTKTPKTDELQQKLNEFNIYKTLNFKHFFVSPNEQGNWEVKVLKPPFDWGTTIRKEDWIKQIALESRRIAEEEGTPLSIMWFIDVSLEGIKTKILPWYHEYFDPKKSSRALTHRTKTPFDKTLTIRTSADVVELRNESNSTKPRIRRVRIQLQEEKLLRDKNTLRLIGELCHKIGAVIVLEGGVLSHAYYQLIDTKAIVEVLHPFSNYEEKRDFNKLVRDKISTNIELGGEIVNKSKLSGEPLLKALREKLVEEAFETLDAIDKNSIVDELADVNEIVEGILSQINVTKEELLQRQKQKRMKAGGFKEGIILLETRNPTPITKLKENNYSLFEEKNTVKSEYLKLDERLLMNQIYGIDRSTDRREHPAASEAILRLKIPIVRDNWTASTTEIGSDELINDVRAKITGSRIGSKIHIELSIFSQYIQLNLPFEEADSVSDKKLEDS
;
A
#
# COMPACT_ATOMS: atom_id res chain seq x y z
N MET A 1 38.19 14.76 1.52
CA MET A 1 37.91 13.39 2.01
C MET A 1 37.37 13.48 3.44
N LYS A 2 36.05 13.49 3.64
CA LYS A 2 35.45 13.30 4.97
C LYS A 2 35.38 11.79 5.20
N SER A 3 36.11 11.30 6.19
CA SER A 3 36.07 9.88 6.56
C SER A 3 34.65 9.50 6.97
N ASN A 4 34.05 8.59 6.21
CA ASN A 4 32.85 7.87 6.64
C ASN A 4 33.25 7.01 7.84
N LYS A 5 33.14 7.56 9.05
CA LYS A 5 33.03 6.73 10.25
C LYS A 5 31.77 5.88 10.06
N GLU A 6 31.92 4.59 9.82
CA GLU A 6 30.83 3.63 9.92
C GLU A 6 30.19 3.80 11.30
N LYS A 7 28.99 4.41 11.32
CA LYS A 7 28.23 4.57 12.57
C LYS A 7 27.85 3.16 13.02
N LYS A 8 28.52 2.66 14.07
CA LYS A 8 28.12 1.42 14.75
C LYS A 8 26.61 1.47 15.01
N THR A 9 25.94 0.40 14.63
CA THR A 9 24.50 0.22 14.85
C THR A 9 24.20 0.40 16.35
N PRO A 10 23.17 1.17 16.73
CA PRO A 10 22.76 1.23 18.13
C PRO A 10 22.29 -0.17 18.56
N LEU A 11 22.81 -0.63 19.69
CA LEU A 11 22.45 -1.90 20.31
C LEU A 11 21.59 -1.61 21.54
N LEU A 12 20.54 -2.42 21.70
CA LEU A 12 19.76 -2.53 22.91
C LEU A 12 20.70 -3.04 24.01
N LYS A 13 20.64 -2.40 25.19
CA LYS A 13 21.55 -2.70 26.31
C LYS A 13 20.76 -3.02 27.57
N PRO A 14 21.21 -3.99 28.38
CA PRO A 14 20.62 -4.27 29.68
C PRO A 14 20.67 -3.02 30.56
N ILE A 15 19.58 -2.77 31.29
CA ILE A 15 19.49 -1.71 32.30
C ILE A 15 19.07 -2.26 33.67
N ASN A 16 18.82 -3.56 33.77
CA ASN A 16 18.49 -4.25 35.02
C ASN A 16 19.31 -5.53 35.14
N SER A 17 19.70 -5.87 36.36
CA SER A 17 20.19 -7.20 36.72
C SER A 17 19.09 -8.26 36.57
N VAL A 18 19.49 -9.53 36.51
CA VAL A 18 18.57 -10.67 36.42
C VAL A 18 19.02 -11.81 37.31
N PHE A 19 18.06 -12.49 37.95
CA PHE A 19 18.34 -13.73 38.67
C PHE A 19 18.49 -14.90 37.72
N PHE A 20 19.59 -15.63 37.87
CA PHE A 20 19.99 -16.77 37.07
C PHE A 20 20.20 -18.00 37.95
N VAL A 21 19.38 -19.02 37.73
CA VAL A 21 19.41 -20.28 38.48
C VAL A 21 20.35 -21.27 37.80
N THR A 22 21.38 -21.71 38.52
CA THR A 22 22.41 -22.67 38.05
C THR A 22 22.44 -23.92 38.92
N GLU A 23 23.24 -24.94 38.54
CA GLU A 23 23.46 -26.10 39.42
C GLU A 23 24.05 -25.77 40.79
N ASN A 24 24.74 -24.62 40.90
CA ASN A 24 25.39 -24.17 42.13
C ASN A 24 24.46 -23.34 43.01
N GLY A 25 23.23 -23.07 42.57
CA GLY A 25 22.26 -22.23 43.27
C GLY A 25 21.83 -20.99 42.47
N PRO A 26 20.94 -20.18 43.07
CA PRO A 26 20.51 -18.91 42.50
C PRO A 26 21.62 -17.86 42.60
N THR A 27 21.85 -17.12 41.51
CA THR A 27 22.84 -16.05 41.43
C THR A 27 22.22 -14.83 40.74
N GLU A 28 22.66 -13.63 41.06
CA GLU A 28 22.26 -12.41 40.34
C GLU A 28 23.36 -12.02 39.36
N ILE A 29 23.02 -11.90 38.06
CA ILE A 29 23.95 -11.42 37.05
C ILE A 29 23.85 -9.88 37.01
N PRO A 30 24.95 -9.15 37.30
CA PRO A 30 24.95 -7.70 37.23
C PRO A 30 24.90 -7.22 35.76
N ILE A 31 24.45 -5.99 35.55
CA ILE A 31 24.15 -5.40 34.23
C ILE A 31 25.30 -5.56 33.24
N GLU A 32 26.54 -5.33 33.70
CA GLU A 32 27.77 -5.41 32.90
C GLU A 32 28.11 -6.81 32.39
N ASN A 33 27.57 -7.86 33.02
CA ASN A 33 27.86 -9.26 32.71
C ASN A 33 26.70 -9.97 31.99
N ILE A 34 25.61 -9.25 31.69
CA ILE A 34 24.47 -9.81 30.97
C ILE A 34 24.80 -9.97 29.49
N ASP A 35 24.70 -11.20 29.01
CA ASP A 35 24.98 -11.56 27.63
C ASP A 35 23.92 -12.53 27.05
N ALA A 36 23.55 -12.31 25.80
CA ALA A 36 22.49 -13.06 25.12
C ALA A 36 22.86 -14.52 24.88
N ASP A 37 24.15 -14.87 24.78
CA ASP A 37 24.59 -16.27 24.66
C ASP A 37 24.45 -17.04 25.98
N THR A 38 24.35 -16.32 27.09
CA THR A 38 24.22 -16.90 28.44
C THR A 38 22.76 -17.06 28.86
N ILE A 39 21.97 -15.99 28.74
CA ILE A 39 20.55 -15.98 29.21
C ILE A 39 19.53 -16.14 28.08
N GLY A 40 19.98 -16.10 26.82
CA GLY A 40 19.14 -16.14 25.64
C GLY A 40 18.54 -14.80 25.23
N GLN A 41 18.03 -14.73 24.01
CA GLN A 41 17.60 -13.47 23.38
C GLN A 41 16.38 -12.83 24.07
N LYS A 42 15.36 -13.61 24.43
CA LYS A 42 14.16 -13.06 25.07
C LYS A 42 14.45 -12.50 26.45
N ALA A 43 15.26 -13.22 27.24
CA ALA A 43 15.65 -12.76 28.56
C ALA A 43 16.50 -11.49 28.45
N TYR A 44 17.44 -11.47 27.50
CA TYR A 44 18.24 -10.29 27.20
C TYR A 44 17.35 -9.08 26.90
N GLY A 45 16.38 -9.22 26.00
CA GLY A 45 15.41 -8.17 25.67
C GLY A 45 14.66 -7.63 26.89
N LEU A 46 14.19 -8.50 27.79
CA LEU A 46 13.50 -8.11 29.01
C LEU A 46 14.38 -7.32 29.99
N THR A 47 15.67 -7.67 30.11
CA THR A 47 16.61 -6.92 30.97
C THR A 47 16.87 -5.49 30.49
N CYS A 48 16.59 -5.21 29.22
CA CYS A 48 16.78 -3.90 28.59
C CYS A 48 15.59 -2.95 28.76
N LEU A 49 14.44 -3.43 29.25
CA LEU A 49 13.24 -2.64 29.46
C LEU A 49 13.22 -1.98 30.84
N PRO A 50 12.60 -0.80 31.00
CA PRO A 50 12.36 -0.24 32.34
C PRO A 50 11.58 -1.23 33.23
N ARG A 51 12.02 -1.41 34.48
CA ARG A 51 11.41 -2.35 35.45
C ARG A 51 9.90 -2.19 35.60
N GLN A 52 9.39 -0.95 35.49
CA GLN A 52 7.97 -0.63 35.62
C GLN A 52 7.13 -1.02 34.39
N TRP A 53 7.77 -1.37 33.26
CA TRP A 53 7.08 -1.70 32.01
C TRP A 53 6.96 -3.21 31.78
N THR A 54 7.68 -4.03 32.54
CA THR A 54 7.72 -5.48 32.36
C THR A 54 7.34 -6.20 33.66
N LEU A 55 7.01 -7.49 33.55
CA LEU A 55 6.70 -8.34 34.68
C LEU A 55 7.96 -9.00 35.24
N PRO A 56 8.06 -9.20 36.57
CA PRO A 56 9.14 -9.94 37.20
C PRO A 56 9.38 -11.31 36.56
N PHE A 57 10.66 -11.64 36.36
CA PHE A 57 11.08 -12.91 35.76
C PHE A 57 12.44 -13.36 36.30
N LEU A 58 12.73 -14.65 36.13
CA LEU A 58 14.03 -15.26 36.36
C LEU A 58 14.42 -16.14 35.18
N VAL A 59 15.71 -16.45 35.07
CA VAL A 59 16.27 -17.28 34.00
C VAL A 59 16.89 -18.55 34.59
N ILE A 60 16.67 -19.69 33.92
CA ILE A 60 17.22 -20.99 34.31
C ILE A 60 18.30 -21.39 33.33
N SER A 61 19.44 -21.83 33.87
CA SER A 61 20.56 -22.35 33.08
C SER A 61 20.15 -23.54 32.21
N ARG A 62 20.64 -23.53 30.97
CA ARG A 62 20.51 -24.63 30.00
C ARG A 62 21.01 -25.99 30.52
N ILE A 63 21.91 -25.97 31.52
CA ILE A 63 22.55 -27.18 32.05
C ILE A 63 21.52 -28.14 32.67
N PHE A 64 20.44 -27.62 33.27
CA PHE A 64 19.40 -28.46 33.85
C PHE A 64 18.70 -29.34 32.80
N PHE A 65 18.36 -28.79 31.64
CA PHE A 65 17.76 -29.56 30.55
C PHE A 65 18.76 -30.57 29.94
N GLN A 66 20.02 -30.16 29.73
CA GLN A 66 21.06 -31.07 29.21
C GLN A 66 21.26 -32.29 30.12
N LYS A 67 21.29 -32.08 31.43
CA LYS A 67 21.42 -33.17 32.41
C LYS A 67 20.15 -34.02 32.45
N TYR A 68 18.96 -33.42 32.43
CA TYR A 68 17.68 -34.13 32.36
C TYR A 68 17.61 -35.11 31.16
N LYS A 69 17.99 -34.65 29.96
CA LYS A 69 18.02 -35.45 28.72
C LYS A 69 18.92 -36.69 28.82
N ASN A 70 20.04 -36.60 29.53
CA ASN A 70 21.05 -37.66 29.63
C ASN A 70 20.70 -38.79 30.63
N ASN A 71 19.50 -38.76 31.22
CA ASN A 71 18.83 -39.85 31.95
C ASN A 71 19.71 -40.74 32.87
N THR A 72 20.38 -40.14 33.86
CA THR A 72 21.07 -40.88 34.93
C THR A 72 20.32 -40.76 36.26
N VAL A 73 20.42 -41.76 37.15
CA VAL A 73 19.74 -41.80 38.47
C VAL A 73 20.09 -40.59 39.37
N GLN A 74 21.21 -39.90 39.13
CA GLN A 74 21.58 -38.63 39.79
C GLN A 74 20.70 -37.43 39.35
N ASN A 75 19.90 -37.56 38.29
CA ASN A 75 19.08 -36.47 37.72
C ASN A 75 17.85 -36.10 38.54
N ASN A 76 17.24 -37.03 39.29
CA ASN A 76 16.03 -36.72 40.07
C ASN A 76 16.34 -35.76 41.23
N ASN A 77 17.45 -35.95 41.93
CA ASN A 77 17.87 -35.03 42.99
C ASN A 77 18.26 -33.64 42.44
N LEU A 78 18.85 -33.57 41.24
CA LEU A 78 19.18 -32.29 40.61
C LEU A 78 17.93 -31.55 40.12
N PHE A 79 16.94 -32.26 39.60
CA PHE A 79 15.66 -31.68 39.15
C PHE A 79 14.84 -31.14 40.33
N THR A 80 14.78 -31.87 41.45
CA THR A 80 14.17 -31.38 42.69
C THR A 80 14.90 -30.14 43.22
N LYS A 81 16.24 -30.15 43.27
CA LYS A 81 17.04 -28.98 43.64
C LYS A 81 16.81 -27.78 42.72
N CYS A 82 16.63 -28.01 41.41
CA CYS A 82 16.28 -26.96 40.47
C CYS A 82 14.96 -26.29 40.86
N CYS A 83 13.93 -27.09 41.17
CA CYS A 83 12.64 -26.58 41.62
C CYS A 83 12.78 -25.80 42.94
N GLU A 84 13.56 -26.29 43.89
CA GLU A 84 13.84 -25.59 45.16
C GLU A 84 14.51 -24.23 44.93
N TYR A 85 15.56 -24.16 44.11
CA TYR A 85 16.24 -22.90 43.79
C TYR A 85 15.35 -21.93 43.02
N ILE A 86 14.49 -22.43 42.12
CA ILE A 86 13.49 -21.59 41.46
C ILE A 86 12.53 -21.02 42.50
N LEU A 87 11.98 -21.84 43.39
CA LEU A 87 11.04 -21.38 44.43
C LEU A 87 11.70 -20.36 45.37
N GLU A 88 12.93 -20.59 45.80
CA GLU A 88 13.72 -19.64 46.57
C GLU A 88 13.87 -18.31 45.83
N THR A 89 14.27 -18.37 44.55
CA THR A 89 14.43 -17.17 43.70
C THR A 89 13.12 -16.42 43.50
N THR A 90 12.00 -17.13 43.29
CA THR A 90 10.68 -16.51 43.11
C THR A 90 10.25 -15.69 44.33
N LYS A 91 10.60 -16.14 45.55
CA LYS A 91 10.36 -15.36 46.78
C LYS A 91 11.20 -14.08 46.81
N LEU A 92 12.46 -14.13 46.37
CA LEU A 92 13.35 -12.95 46.31
C LEU A 92 12.86 -11.89 45.31
N ILE A 93 12.27 -12.30 44.19
CA ILE A 93 11.72 -11.39 43.17
C ILE A 93 10.24 -11.00 43.43
N GLY A 94 9.66 -11.43 44.56
CA GLY A 94 8.36 -10.98 45.04
C GLY A 94 7.15 -11.71 44.46
N PHE A 95 7.27 -13.00 44.11
CA PHE A 95 6.12 -13.83 43.71
C PHE A 95 5.37 -14.32 44.96
N ASN A 96 4.04 -14.46 44.85
CA ASN A 96 3.25 -15.15 45.87
C ASN A 96 3.39 -16.69 45.73
N GLU A 97 3.05 -17.43 46.78
CA GLU A 97 3.16 -18.90 46.79
C GLU A 97 2.26 -19.60 45.76
N ASP A 98 1.16 -18.95 45.34
CA ASP A 98 0.21 -19.43 44.32
C ASP A 98 0.14 -18.49 43.10
N GLU A 99 1.27 -17.89 42.72
CA GLU A 99 1.33 -16.98 41.57
C GLU A 99 1.12 -17.71 40.23
N ASP A 100 0.40 -17.08 39.30
CA ASP A 100 0.32 -17.54 37.91
C ASP A 100 1.66 -17.27 37.19
N ILE A 101 2.19 -18.28 36.51
CA ILE A 101 3.48 -18.23 35.83
C ILE A 101 3.38 -18.72 34.38
N ILE A 102 4.33 -18.27 33.57
CA ILE A 102 4.59 -18.79 32.23
C ILE A 102 6.05 -19.24 32.11
N ILE A 103 6.24 -20.47 31.64
CA ILE A 103 7.54 -21.06 31.32
C ILE A 103 7.75 -20.95 29.80
N ARG A 104 8.83 -20.26 29.39
CA ARG A 104 9.16 -19.99 27.99
C ARG A 104 10.62 -20.33 27.70
N SER A 105 10.92 -20.75 26.48
CA SER A 105 12.29 -20.84 25.98
C SER A 105 12.87 -19.45 25.75
N SER A 106 14.18 -19.34 25.93
CA SER A 106 14.99 -18.19 25.53
C SER A 106 16.22 -18.73 24.81
N ALA A 107 16.05 -19.27 23.59
CA ALA A 107 17.21 -19.82 22.88
C ALA A 107 18.16 -18.68 22.42
N CYS A 108 19.45 -18.97 22.34
CA CYS A 108 20.45 -17.99 21.85
C CYS A 108 20.23 -17.62 20.38
N THR A 109 19.64 -18.55 19.61
CA THR A 109 19.29 -18.42 18.18
C THR A 109 17.83 -18.02 17.94
N GLU A 110 17.02 -17.82 19.00
CA GLU A 110 15.61 -17.42 18.88
C GLU A 110 15.51 -15.90 18.66
N GLY A 111 15.76 -15.47 17.43
CA GLY A 111 15.65 -14.08 17.01
C GLY A 111 14.27 -13.70 16.46
N LEU A 112 14.20 -12.57 15.76
CA LEU A 112 12.97 -12.06 15.15
C LEU A 112 12.38 -13.01 14.08
N GLU A 113 13.19 -13.83 13.40
CA GLU A 113 12.73 -14.74 12.33
C GLU A 113 12.14 -16.05 12.88
N GLU A 114 12.53 -16.44 14.09
CA GLU A 114 12.18 -17.71 14.74
C GLU A 114 11.01 -17.57 15.73
N ARG A 115 10.35 -16.40 15.80
CA ARG A 115 9.22 -16.15 16.70
C ARG A 115 8.07 -17.13 16.48
N GLY A 116 7.58 -17.70 17.58
CA GLY A 116 6.49 -18.67 17.58
C GLY A 116 6.91 -20.10 17.20
N LYS A 117 8.22 -20.35 17.03
CA LYS A 117 8.78 -21.69 16.81
C LYS A 117 8.73 -22.56 18.06
N TYR A 118 8.84 -21.94 19.26
CA TYR A 118 8.95 -22.64 20.54
C TYR A 118 7.63 -22.59 21.32
N PHE A 119 7.33 -23.67 22.06
CA PHE A 119 6.12 -23.73 22.89
C PHE A 119 6.33 -23.07 24.26
N SER A 120 5.23 -22.61 24.86
CA SER A 120 5.20 -22.03 26.21
C SER A 120 4.13 -22.74 27.03
N ILE A 121 4.39 -22.95 28.32
CA ILE A 121 3.45 -23.59 29.25
C ILE A 121 3.04 -22.58 30.31
N LYS A 122 1.75 -22.57 30.63
CA LYS A 122 1.16 -21.71 31.66
C LYS A 122 0.65 -22.57 32.80
N GLY A 123 0.76 -22.08 34.03
CA GLY A 123 0.24 -22.75 35.20
C GLY A 123 0.53 -21.97 36.46
N ARG A 124 0.32 -22.61 37.62
CA ARG A 124 0.56 -22.00 38.93
C ARG A 124 1.89 -22.45 39.53
N LEU A 125 2.51 -21.56 40.30
CA LEU A 125 3.82 -21.79 40.92
C LEU A 125 3.83 -23.00 41.88
N ASN A 126 2.73 -23.25 42.61
CA ASN A 126 2.61 -24.44 43.48
C ASN A 126 2.68 -25.77 42.72
N ASN A 127 2.46 -25.77 41.41
CA ASN A 127 2.55 -26.94 40.53
C ASN A 127 3.84 -26.93 39.69
N LEU A 128 4.86 -26.14 40.07
CA LEU A 128 6.09 -25.95 39.30
C LEU A 128 6.76 -27.25 38.88
N TYR A 129 6.84 -28.24 39.77
CA TYR A 129 7.48 -29.53 39.48
C TYR A 129 6.87 -30.20 38.24
N ILE A 130 5.53 -30.34 38.23
CA ILE A 130 4.78 -30.98 37.15
C ILE A 130 4.90 -30.15 35.86
N LEU A 131 4.81 -28.82 35.98
CA LEU A 131 4.91 -27.91 34.83
C LEU A 131 6.28 -27.97 34.17
N LEU A 132 7.36 -27.99 34.97
CA LEU A 132 8.73 -28.05 34.48
C LEU A 132 9.04 -29.44 33.89
N GLU A 133 8.50 -30.51 34.48
CA GLU A 133 8.63 -31.88 33.97
C GLU A 133 7.92 -32.03 32.62
N ASP A 134 6.68 -31.56 32.50
CA ASP A 134 5.96 -31.54 31.21
C ASP A 134 6.69 -30.69 30.17
N TYR A 135 7.27 -29.55 30.58
CA TYR A 135 8.09 -28.71 29.69
C TYR A 135 9.32 -29.44 29.17
N PHE A 136 10.10 -30.06 30.04
CA PHE A 136 11.30 -30.80 29.67
C PHE A 136 11.00 -32.03 28.82
N ASN A 137 9.92 -32.77 29.12
CA ASN A 137 9.47 -33.89 28.30
C ASN A 137 9.11 -33.46 26.88
N LYS A 138 8.38 -32.34 26.74
CA LYS A 138 8.06 -31.78 25.42
C LYS A 138 9.30 -31.30 24.67
N LEU A 139 10.26 -30.67 25.36
CA LEU A 139 11.53 -30.26 24.76
C LEU A 139 12.36 -31.46 24.30
N ALA A 140 12.34 -32.58 25.03
CA ALA A 140 13.11 -33.78 24.70
C ALA A 140 12.61 -34.49 23.43
N ILE A 141 11.32 -34.34 23.10
CA ILE A 141 10.69 -34.93 21.91
C ILE A 141 10.96 -34.09 20.65
N ASP A 142 11.27 -32.80 20.80
CA ASP A 142 11.46 -31.90 19.67
C ASP A 142 12.88 -32.02 19.07
N GLU A 143 12.99 -32.78 17.97
CA GLU A 143 14.25 -33.04 17.26
C GLU A 143 14.99 -31.76 16.82
N ILE A 144 14.29 -30.64 16.61
CA ILE A 144 14.90 -29.36 16.24
C ILE A 144 15.53 -28.69 17.47
N LEU A 145 14.90 -28.82 18.63
CA LEU A 145 15.30 -28.16 19.88
C LEU A 145 16.34 -28.95 20.67
N THR A 146 16.40 -30.26 20.46
CA THR A 146 17.36 -31.15 21.15
C THR A 146 18.83 -30.87 20.81
N GLY A 147 19.11 -30.10 19.74
CA GLY A 147 20.44 -29.64 19.33
C GLY A 147 20.77 -28.18 19.67
N GLU A 148 19.82 -27.39 20.18
CA GLU A 148 20.02 -25.99 20.55
C GLU A 148 20.27 -25.83 22.07
N ASN A 149 21.11 -24.86 22.44
CA ASN A 149 21.34 -24.48 23.84
C ASN A 149 20.22 -23.54 24.30
N VAL A 150 19.24 -24.05 25.06
CA VAL A 150 18.02 -23.29 25.41
C VAL A 150 17.90 -23.03 26.92
N PRO A 151 18.32 -21.85 27.40
CA PRO A 151 17.89 -21.30 28.68
C PRO A 151 16.36 -21.17 28.77
N LEU A 152 15.81 -21.21 29.98
CA LEU A 152 14.37 -20.99 30.23
C LEU A 152 14.11 -19.68 30.97
N ILE A 153 12.97 -19.08 30.68
CA ILE A 153 12.41 -17.95 31.43
C ILE A 153 11.21 -18.45 32.23
N ILE A 154 11.19 -18.14 33.52
CA ILE A 154 9.98 -18.18 34.33
C ILE A 154 9.59 -16.73 34.61
N GLN A 155 8.45 -16.32 34.06
CA GLN A 155 7.92 -14.97 34.20
C GLN A 155 6.55 -15.03 34.86
N LYS A 156 6.24 -14.03 35.71
CA LYS A 156 4.89 -13.83 36.22
C LYS A 156 3.92 -13.68 35.05
N TYR A 157 2.83 -14.44 35.08
CA TYR A 157 1.81 -14.44 34.04
C TYR A 157 0.60 -13.61 34.50
N ILE A 158 0.11 -12.76 33.61
CA ILE A 158 -1.18 -12.08 33.80
C ILE A 158 -2.09 -12.53 32.67
N GLU A 159 -3.28 -12.99 33.03
CA GLU A 159 -4.32 -13.27 32.05
C GLU A 159 -4.87 -11.95 31.49
N PRO A 160 -4.79 -11.72 30.17
CA PRO A 160 -5.24 -10.47 29.59
C PRO A 160 -6.76 -10.35 29.70
N ILE A 161 -7.24 -9.33 30.44
CA ILE A 161 -8.68 -9.10 30.66
C ILE A 161 -9.41 -8.77 29.36
N SER A 162 -8.73 -8.12 28.39
CA SER A 162 -9.39 -7.68 27.14
C SER A 162 -8.48 -7.55 25.93
N ALA A 163 -7.17 -7.29 26.08
CA ALA A 163 -6.27 -7.12 24.93
C ALA A 163 -4.83 -7.59 25.20
N LYS A 164 -4.20 -8.09 24.14
CA LYS A 164 -2.76 -8.32 24.01
C LYS A 164 -2.37 -8.04 22.56
N GLY A 165 -1.10 -7.79 22.29
CA GLY A 165 -0.71 -7.40 20.96
C GLY A 165 0.77 -7.30 20.70
N HIS A 166 1.07 -6.81 19.50
CA HIS A 166 2.40 -6.57 19.00
C HIS A 166 2.57 -5.07 18.70
N LEU A 167 3.79 -4.57 18.82
CA LEU A 167 4.16 -3.21 18.44
C LEU A 167 5.56 -3.23 17.83
N SER A 168 5.71 -2.82 16.57
CA SER A 168 6.96 -2.98 15.82
C SER A 168 7.31 -1.79 14.95
N ASN A 169 8.59 -1.39 14.96
CA ASN A 169 9.20 -0.52 13.94
C ASN A 169 10.31 -1.24 13.15
N GLU A 170 10.23 -2.57 13.07
CA GLU A 170 11.09 -3.37 12.19
C GLU A 170 11.11 -2.76 10.78
N ARG A 171 12.23 -2.92 10.08
CA ARG A 171 12.43 -2.35 8.74
C ARG A 171 11.37 -2.83 7.75
N ARG A 172 10.85 -4.04 7.94
CA ARG A 172 9.73 -4.59 7.14
C ARG A 172 8.39 -3.87 7.34
N CYS A 173 8.18 -3.25 8.50
CA CYS A 173 6.96 -2.50 8.81
C CYS A 173 7.05 -1.07 8.28
N TYR A 174 8.17 -0.39 8.55
CA TYR A 174 8.35 1.01 8.15
C TYR A 174 9.77 1.37 7.72
N LYS A 175 9.82 2.29 6.76
CA LYS A 175 11.06 2.95 6.34
C LYS A 175 11.70 3.71 7.50
N ASP A 176 11.01 4.64 8.14
CA ASP A 176 11.65 5.45 9.20
C ASP A 176 11.51 4.77 10.57
N THR A 177 12.53 4.90 11.43
CA THR A 177 12.51 4.31 12.80
C THR A 177 11.49 4.95 13.75
N ARG A 178 10.89 6.07 13.34
CA ARG A 178 9.90 6.85 14.09
C ARG A 178 8.47 6.34 13.91
N ASP A 179 8.24 5.49 12.91
CA ASP A 179 6.93 5.00 12.52
C ASP A 179 6.80 3.55 12.99
N TRP A 180 5.69 3.24 13.66
CA TRP A 180 5.45 1.97 14.34
C TRP A 180 4.08 1.40 13.98
N LEU A 181 4.04 0.08 13.80
CA LEU A 181 2.84 -0.70 13.52
C LEU A 181 2.46 -1.42 14.80
N GLY A 182 1.26 -1.15 15.30
CA GLY A 182 0.68 -1.89 16.41
C GLY A 182 -0.47 -2.76 15.94
N GLU A 183 -0.64 -3.91 16.56
CA GLU A 183 -1.76 -4.82 16.35
C GLU A 183 -2.20 -5.36 17.70
N PHE A 184 -3.52 -5.49 17.93
CA PHE A 184 -4.02 -6.14 19.13
C PHE A 184 -5.25 -7.00 18.87
N GLU A 185 -5.35 -8.07 19.65
CA GLU A 185 -6.50 -8.97 19.70
C GLU A 185 -7.52 -8.40 20.70
N ASP A 186 -8.72 -8.00 20.23
CA ASP A 186 -9.85 -7.72 21.14
C ASP A 186 -10.50 -9.06 21.51
N ALA A 187 -10.44 -9.42 22.80
CA ALA A 187 -10.98 -10.67 23.34
C ALA A 187 -12.47 -10.88 22.99
N ARG A 188 -13.22 -9.80 22.74
CA ARG A 188 -14.65 -9.86 22.39
C ARG A 188 -14.93 -10.07 20.91
N LYS A 189 -14.00 -9.67 20.02
CA LYS A 189 -14.23 -9.66 18.57
C LYS A 189 -13.43 -10.69 17.78
N LYS A 190 -12.39 -11.34 18.37
CA LYS A 190 -11.46 -12.23 17.64
C LYS A 190 -10.91 -11.63 16.33
N ILE A 191 -10.89 -10.30 16.22
CA ILE A 191 -10.39 -9.56 15.07
C ILE A 191 -9.16 -8.77 15.52
N ASN A 192 -8.06 -8.92 14.80
CA ASN A 192 -6.87 -8.11 15.00
C ASN A 192 -7.13 -6.71 14.45
N SER A 193 -7.02 -5.69 15.30
CA SER A 193 -7.16 -4.29 14.87
C SER A 193 -5.77 -3.65 14.76
N PRO A 194 -5.30 -3.31 13.54
CA PRO A 194 -4.04 -2.61 13.37
C PRO A 194 -4.20 -1.13 13.74
N PHE A 195 -3.14 -0.53 14.29
CA PHE A 195 -3.02 0.91 14.54
C PHE A 195 -1.60 1.39 14.22
N GLN A 196 -1.45 2.70 14.04
CA GLN A 196 -0.17 3.30 13.68
C GLN A 196 0.25 4.35 14.71
N ILE A 197 1.53 4.36 15.07
CA ILE A 197 2.15 5.41 15.87
C ILE A 197 3.19 6.11 15.00
N ASN A 198 3.01 7.42 14.82
CA ASN A 198 3.92 8.28 14.05
C ASN A 198 4.54 9.33 14.99
N LEU A 199 5.85 9.23 15.27
CA LEU A 199 6.56 10.14 16.17
C LEU A 199 7.14 11.32 15.38
N ARG A 200 6.33 12.36 15.14
CA ARG A 200 6.76 13.57 14.40
C ARG A 200 7.04 14.73 15.37
N ASN A 201 8.19 15.38 15.23
CA ASN A 201 8.72 16.41 16.16
C ASN A 201 7.88 17.69 16.30
N TRP A 202 6.95 17.98 15.39
CA TRP A 202 6.12 19.20 15.45
C TRP A 202 4.81 19.03 16.24
N ARG A 203 4.56 17.83 16.79
CA ARG A 203 3.52 17.58 17.80
C ARG A 203 4.22 17.37 19.14
N LYS A 204 3.68 17.94 20.24
CA LYS A 204 4.23 17.94 21.62
C LYS A 204 5.27 16.85 21.86
N GLU A 205 6.53 17.25 22.05
CA GLU A 205 7.62 16.31 22.32
C GLU A 205 7.30 15.52 23.62
N ILE A 206 7.25 14.19 23.52
CA ILE A 206 7.01 13.34 24.69
C ILE A 206 8.26 13.40 25.58
N VAL A 207 8.18 14.04 26.74
CA VAL A 207 9.29 14.08 27.70
C VAL A 207 9.39 12.74 28.43
N ILE A 208 10.16 11.81 27.85
CA ILE A 208 10.28 10.43 28.33
C ILE A 208 10.95 10.33 29.72
N GLY A 209 11.81 11.28 30.10
CA GLY A 209 12.58 11.22 31.35
C GLY A 209 11.71 10.96 32.59
N ASN A 210 10.54 11.61 32.67
CA ASN A 210 9.62 11.47 33.81
C ASN A 210 8.66 10.26 33.70
N LEU A 211 8.74 9.48 32.62
CA LEU A 211 7.82 8.38 32.28
C LEU A 211 8.48 6.99 32.32
N ILE A 212 9.81 6.91 32.30
CA ILE A 212 10.56 5.64 32.37
C ILE A 212 10.32 4.93 33.72
N ASP A 213 10.28 5.71 34.80
CA ASP A 213 10.12 5.20 36.16
C ASP A 213 8.65 5.02 36.56
N LYS A 214 7.71 5.10 35.60
CA LYS A 214 6.28 4.97 35.84
C LYS A 214 5.70 3.77 35.08
N PRO A 215 4.70 3.07 35.65
CA PRO A 215 3.99 2.03 34.93
C PRO A 215 3.22 2.60 33.74
N LEU A 216 3.02 1.79 32.70
CA LEU A 216 2.25 2.16 31.50
C LEU A 216 0.74 2.08 31.80
N ILE A 217 0.24 3.05 32.57
CA ILE A 217 -1.17 3.09 33.00
C ILE A 217 -2.08 3.33 31.80
N CYS A 218 -3.02 2.40 31.59
CA CYS A 218 -4.03 2.40 30.55
C CYS A 218 -5.36 1.93 31.14
N ASN A 219 -6.22 2.86 31.55
CA ASN A 219 -7.51 2.52 32.17
C ASN A 219 -8.61 2.14 31.15
N LEU A 220 -8.43 2.45 29.87
CA LEU A 220 -9.41 2.18 28.80
C LEU A 220 -8.69 1.64 27.56
N SER A 221 -9.28 0.64 26.90
CA SER A 221 -8.72 0.05 25.67
C SER A 221 -8.53 1.05 24.53
N ALA A 222 -9.36 2.10 24.48
CA ALA A 222 -9.25 3.19 23.51
C ALA A 222 -7.93 3.97 23.60
N TYR A 223 -7.23 3.91 24.75
CA TYR A 223 -5.96 4.62 24.96
C TYR A 223 -4.72 3.74 24.76
N VAL A 224 -4.88 2.46 24.39
CA VAL A 224 -3.74 1.53 24.20
C VAL A 224 -2.71 2.11 23.23
N SER A 225 -3.15 2.63 22.07
CA SER A 225 -2.24 3.21 21.08
C SER A 225 -1.53 4.47 21.58
N GLU A 226 -2.16 5.26 22.46
CA GLU A 226 -1.57 6.47 23.04
C GLU A 226 -0.52 6.13 24.10
N VAL A 227 -0.81 5.18 24.98
CA VAL A 227 0.13 4.72 26.03
C VAL A 227 1.35 4.05 25.40
N LEU A 228 1.15 3.23 24.37
CA LEU A 228 2.22 2.58 23.61
C LEU A 228 3.12 3.56 22.82
N LYS A 229 2.77 4.85 22.71
CA LYS A 229 3.70 5.87 22.19
C LYS A 229 4.91 6.05 23.09
N ILE A 230 4.79 5.78 24.39
CA ILE A 230 5.87 5.94 25.37
C ILE A 230 7.04 4.99 25.04
N PRO A 231 6.86 3.66 24.98
CA PRO A 231 7.93 2.74 24.61
C PRO A 231 8.42 2.95 23.16
N ALA A 232 7.52 3.29 22.22
CA ALA A 232 7.91 3.63 20.85
C ALA A 232 8.85 4.84 20.79
N ALA A 233 8.55 5.90 21.55
CA ALA A 233 9.39 7.09 21.64
C ALA A 233 10.73 6.80 22.32
N TRP A 234 10.74 5.91 23.32
CA TRP A 234 11.95 5.52 24.05
C TRP A 234 12.94 4.79 23.13
N ALA A 235 12.42 3.87 22.32
CA ALA A 235 13.20 3.17 21.31
C ALA A 235 13.67 4.10 20.17
N TYR A 236 12.80 5.00 19.70
CA TYR A 236 13.13 5.97 18.64
C TYR A 236 14.27 6.91 19.04
N ARG A 237 14.28 7.43 20.28
CA ARG A 237 15.37 8.31 20.78
C ARG A 237 16.73 7.61 20.79
N GLN A 238 16.73 6.30 21.02
CA GLN A 238 17.93 5.46 20.96
C GLN A 238 18.27 4.99 19.54
N LYS A 239 17.44 5.33 18.54
CA LYS A 239 17.55 4.92 17.13
C LYS A 239 17.48 3.40 16.95
N LEU A 240 16.77 2.72 17.85
CA LEU A 240 16.59 1.26 17.83
C LEU A 240 15.43 0.86 16.92
N ARG A 241 15.55 -0.34 16.33
CA ARG A 241 14.45 -1.06 15.72
C ARG A 241 14.11 -2.26 16.58
N LEU A 242 12.89 -2.28 17.10
CA LEU A 242 12.42 -3.25 18.08
C LEU A 242 11.04 -3.78 17.68
N HIS A 243 10.78 -4.97 18.17
CA HIS A 243 9.45 -5.54 18.25
C HIS A 243 9.10 -5.82 19.70
N PHE A 244 7.95 -5.33 20.14
CA PHE A 244 7.41 -5.56 21.47
C PHE A 244 6.22 -6.51 21.41
N GLU A 245 6.21 -7.51 22.28
CA GLU A 245 4.98 -8.21 22.69
C GLU A 245 4.47 -7.56 23.97
N TRP A 246 3.16 -7.31 24.04
CA TRP A 246 2.57 -6.67 25.21
C TRP A 246 1.22 -7.28 25.59
N VAL A 247 0.88 -7.18 26.87
CA VAL A 247 -0.39 -7.63 27.46
C VAL A 247 -1.02 -6.49 28.27
N TRP A 248 -2.35 -6.47 28.34
CA TRP A 248 -3.09 -5.47 29.10
C TRP A 248 -3.98 -6.14 30.14
N ASP A 249 -3.78 -5.77 31.41
CA ASP A 249 -4.52 -6.31 32.56
C ASP A 249 -5.81 -5.53 32.88
N GLY A 250 -6.21 -4.60 32.01
CA GLY A 250 -7.35 -3.69 32.23
C GLY A 250 -6.97 -2.33 32.85
N LYS A 251 -5.77 -2.19 33.42
CA LYS A 251 -5.28 -0.96 34.05
C LYS A 251 -3.86 -0.58 33.63
N ILE A 252 -2.99 -1.54 33.36
CA ILE A 252 -1.57 -1.37 33.05
C ILE A 252 -1.23 -2.23 31.83
N ILE A 253 -0.44 -1.67 30.92
CA ILE A 253 0.16 -2.40 29.81
C ILE A 253 1.54 -2.89 30.25
N TYR A 254 1.79 -4.18 30.09
CA TYR A 254 3.12 -4.76 30.32
C TYR A 254 3.72 -5.20 28.99
N ILE A 255 4.97 -4.83 28.76
CA ILE A 255 5.80 -5.35 27.68
C ILE A 255 6.43 -6.65 28.19
N VAL A 256 6.09 -7.76 27.55
CA VAL A 256 6.49 -9.11 27.95
C VAL A 256 7.56 -9.72 27.04
N GLN A 257 7.95 -9.00 25.98
CA GLN A 257 9.08 -9.35 25.12
C GLN A 257 9.56 -8.10 24.37
N ALA A 258 10.87 -7.99 24.14
CA ALA A 258 11.48 -6.91 23.38
C ALA A 258 12.63 -7.45 22.53
N ASP A 259 12.39 -7.60 21.23
CA ASP A 259 13.35 -8.18 20.29
C ASP A 259 13.96 -7.10 19.41
N GLN A 260 15.29 -7.05 19.30
CA GLN A 260 15.97 -6.11 18.41
C GLN A 260 16.14 -6.64 17.00
N GLU A 261 15.88 -5.78 16.01
CA GLU A 261 16.30 -6.01 14.64
C GLU A 261 17.78 -5.63 14.48
N TYR A 262 18.58 -6.62 14.10
CA TYR A 262 19.98 -6.42 13.76
C TYR A 262 20.12 -6.01 12.29
N ASN A 263 21.10 -5.15 12.00
CA ASN A 263 21.40 -4.77 10.64
C ASN A 263 21.93 -5.98 9.88
N VAL A 264 21.16 -6.47 8.90
CA VAL A 264 21.64 -7.46 7.93
C VAL A 264 22.57 -6.76 6.93
N VAL A 265 23.71 -7.39 6.63
CA VAL A 265 24.62 -6.90 5.58
C VAL A 265 23.93 -7.10 4.22
N GLY A 266 23.26 -6.06 3.74
CA GLY A 266 22.59 -6.08 2.45
C GLY A 266 23.52 -5.71 1.29
N THR A 267 23.12 -6.11 0.08
CA THR A 267 23.79 -5.83 -1.19
C THR A 267 23.16 -4.63 -1.90
N ASP A 268 23.99 -3.79 -2.52
CA ASP A 268 23.55 -2.69 -3.38
C ASP A 268 23.20 -3.23 -4.78
N PRO A 269 21.92 -3.24 -5.18
CA PRO A 269 21.49 -3.82 -6.45
C PRO A 269 22.04 -3.07 -7.67
N THR A 270 22.51 -1.83 -7.50
CA THR A 270 22.94 -0.95 -8.60
C THR A 270 24.40 -1.15 -9.01
N LYS A 271 25.18 -1.89 -8.20
CA LYS A 271 26.59 -2.18 -8.46
C LYS A 271 26.79 -3.48 -9.23
N ILE A 272 25.87 -4.44 -9.08
CA ILE A 272 26.03 -5.79 -9.63
C ILE A 272 25.95 -5.80 -11.16
N SER A 273 25.10 -4.96 -11.75
CA SER A 273 24.90 -4.91 -13.20
C SER A 273 25.97 -4.13 -13.97
N LYS A 274 27.10 -3.76 -13.35
CA LYS A 274 28.14 -2.92 -13.99
C LYS A 274 29.39 -3.67 -14.41
N GLU A 275 29.44 -4.98 -14.19
CA GLU A 275 30.53 -5.81 -14.72
C GLU A 275 30.49 -5.78 -16.26
N LYS A 276 31.56 -5.26 -16.86
CA LYS A 276 31.72 -5.25 -18.32
C LYS A 276 32.30 -6.58 -18.76
N PHE A 277 31.63 -7.26 -19.68
CA PHE A 277 32.24 -8.37 -20.41
C PHE A 277 32.97 -7.79 -21.62
N ASN A 278 34.30 -7.97 -21.68
CA ASN A 278 35.09 -7.49 -22.81
C ASN A 278 34.81 -8.37 -24.05
N ILE A 279 33.95 -7.88 -24.95
CA ILE A 279 33.77 -8.45 -26.28
C ILE A 279 34.17 -7.37 -27.30
N GLU A 280 35.48 -7.24 -27.54
CA GLU A 280 36.01 -6.28 -28.52
C GLU A 280 35.80 -6.75 -29.98
N ASP A 281 35.66 -8.07 -30.17
CA ASP A 281 35.52 -8.69 -31.48
C ASP A 281 34.05 -8.78 -31.96
N LYS A 282 33.81 -8.60 -33.26
CA LYS A 282 32.51 -8.87 -33.88
C LYS A 282 32.29 -10.38 -33.99
N PHE A 283 31.27 -10.91 -33.33
CA PHE A 283 30.86 -12.31 -33.51
C PHE A 283 30.28 -12.54 -34.91
N ILE A 284 30.81 -13.54 -35.61
CA ILE A 284 30.28 -14.04 -36.89
C ILE A 284 30.01 -15.53 -36.67
N PRO A 285 28.73 -15.95 -36.68
CA PRO A 285 28.40 -17.33 -36.34
C PRO A 285 28.78 -18.28 -37.49
N LYS A 286 29.30 -19.45 -37.16
CA LYS A 286 29.71 -20.49 -38.12
C LYS A 286 28.71 -21.63 -38.23
N CYS A 287 28.11 -22.02 -37.11
CA CYS A 287 27.07 -23.04 -37.02
C CYS A 287 25.73 -22.45 -36.59
N LEU A 288 25.76 -21.45 -35.71
CA LEU A 288 24.55 -20.76 -35.28
C LEU A 288 24.03 -19.85 -36.39
N GLU A 289 22.74 -19.52 -36.33
CA GLU A 289 22.12 -18.59 -37.26
C GLU A 289 21.57 -17.37 -36.52
N GLU A 290 21.66 -16.18 -37.11
CA GLU A 290 20.91 -15.04 -36.59
C GLU A 290 19.40 -15.28 -36.73
N ILE A 291 18.61 -14.77 -35.78
CA ILE A 291 17.16 -14.90 -35.83
C ILE A 291 16.58 -14.31 -37.14
N ASN A 292 15.63 -15.02 -37.75
CA ASN A 292 15.00 -14.63 -39.00
C ASN A 292 13.47 -14.89 -38.95
N ILE A 293 12.75 -14.47 -40.00
CA ILE A 293 11.28 -14.58 -40.06
C ILE A 293 10.81 -16.04 -40.05
N GLU A 294 11.57 -16.96 -40.65
CA GLU A 294 11.22 -18.39 -40.64
C GLU A 294 11.33 -18.98 -39.23
N HIS A 295 12.33 -18.58 -38.45
CA HIS A 295 12.41 -18.92 -37.03
C HIS A 295 11.20 -18.38 -36.24
N ALA A 296 10.76 -17.16 -36.53
CA ALA A 296 9.62 -16.53 -35.85
C ALA A 296 8.28 -17.24 -36.12
N LYS A 297 8.12 -17.88 -37.30
CA LYS A 297 6.95 -18.70 -37.62
C LYS A 297 6.91 -20.00 -36.82
N LYS A 298 8.06 -20.56 -36.46
CA LYS A 298 8.17 -21.85 -35.74
C LYS A 298 8.21 -21.69 -34.21
N TYR A 299 8.92 -20.67 -33.71
CA TYR A 299 9.29 -20.57 -32.30
C TYR A 299 8.73 -19.29 -31.66
N ASN A 300 7.90 -19.47 -30.62
CA ASN A 300 7.17 -18.37 -30.01
C ASN A 300 8.09 -17.34 -29.33
N LYS A 301 9.22 -17.76 -28.74
CA LYS A 301 10.17 -16.81 -28.13
C LYS A 301 10.77 -15.88 -29.17
N ILE A 302 10.96 -16.37 -30.39
CA ILE A 302 11.47 -15.59 -31.52
C ILE A 302 10.35 -14.75 -32.13
N LYS A 303 9.12 -15.27 -32.22
CA LYS A 303 7.92 -14.50 -32.62
C LYS A 303 7.83 -13.19 -31.83
N ASN A 304 7.95 -13.26 -30.50
CA ASN A 304 7.89 -12.08 -29.64
C ASN A 304 8.92 -11.00 -30.02
N VAL A 305 10.13 -11.42 -30.40
CA VAL A 305 11.22 -10.51 -30.78
C VAL A 305 10.91 -9.81 -32.09
N PHE A 306 10.26 -10.50 -33.04
CA PHE A 306 9.82 -9.89 -34.30
C PHE A 306 8.69 -8.88 -34.11
N THR A 307 7.81 -9.08 -33.13
CA THR A 307 6.83 -8.05 -32.71
C THR A 307 7.56 -6.78 -32.26
N TYR A 308 8.64 -6.91 -31.48
CA TYR A 308 9.43 -5.77 -31.02
C TYR A 308 10.15 -5.07 -32.17
N LEU A 309 10.75 -5.83 -33.09
CA LEU A 309 11.41 -5.29 -34.28
C LEU A 309 10.42 -4.51 -35.17
N LYS A 310 9.20 -5.04 -35.39
CA LYS A 310 8.15 -4.36 -36.16
C LYS A 310 7.77 -3.00 -35.56
N LEU A 311 7.78 -2.90 -34.23
CA LEU A 311 7.49 -1.66 -33.49
C LEU A 311 8.69 -0.72 -33.36
N GLY A 312 9.86 -1.10 -33.89
CA GLY A 312 11.10 -0.31 -33.83
C GLY A 312 11.80 -0.34 -32.46
N LEU A 313 11.49 -1.33 -31.62
CA LEU A 313 12.07 -1.47 -30.28
C LEU A 313 13.45 -2.11 -30.32
N SER A 314 14.29 -1.74 -29.35
CA SER A 314 15.60 -2.36 -29.19
C SER A 314 15.46 -3.83 -28.81
N ILE A 315 16.34 -4.68 -29.36
CA ILE A 315 16.48 -6.10 -28.99
C ILE A 315 17.96 -6.40 -28.70
N THR A 316 18.22 -7.49 -27.98
CA THR A 316 19.58 -8.06 -27.94
C THR A 316 19.83 -8.95 -29.15
N LYS A 317 21.10 -9.21 -29.47
CA LYS A 317 21.45 -10.19 -30.49
C LYS A 317 21.12 -11.60 -30.00
N LEU A 318 20.36 -12.34 -30.80
CA LEU A 318 19.96 -13.70 -30.53
C LEU A 318 20.44 -14.59 -31.68
N TYR A 319 21.00 -15.73 -31.33
CA TYR A 319 21.45 -16.75 -32.28
C TYR A 319 20.72 -18.06 -32.02
N VAL A 320 20.45 -18.84 -33.05
CA VAL A 320 19.62 -20.05 -32.99
C VAL A 320 20.38 -21.24 -33.54
N LEU A 321 20.25 -22.36 -32.85
CA LEU A 321 20.56 -23.69 -33.37
C LEU A 321 19.25 -24.46 -33.53
N GLU A 322 18.73 -24.54 -34.77
CA GLU A 322 17.53 -25.34 -35.11
C GLU A 322 17.84 -26.58 -35.96
N ASN A 323 19.09 -26.74 -36.43
CA ASN A 323 19.46 -27.88 -37.25
C ASN A 323 19.37 -29.20 -36.47
N GLN A 324 18.35 -30.01 -36.78
CA GLN A 324 18.01 -31.21 -36.03
C GLN A 324 19.10 -32.30 -36.12
N SER A 325 19.91 -32.33 -37.19
CA SER A 325 21.01 -33.29 -37.33
C SER A 325 22.17 -32.94 -36.39
N VAL A 326 22.49 -31.65 -36.24
CA VAL A 326 23.49 -31.19 -35.26
C VAL A 326 23.00 -31.46 -33.83
N ILE A 327 21.71 -31.21 -33.54
CA ILE A 327 21.11 -31.51 -32.23
C ILE A 327 21.11 -33.02 -31.94
N GLU A 328 20.90 -33.87 -32.96
CA GLU A 328 21.04 -35.33 -32.85
C GLU A 328 22.47 -35.75 -32.51
N SER A 329 23.47 -35.19 -33.18
CA SER A 329 24.88 -35.43 -32.86
C SER A 329 25.22 -35.00 -31.43
N LEU A 330 24.74 -33.84 -30.98
CA LEU A 330 24.92 -33.37 -29.60
C LEU A 330 24.31 -34.34 -28.58
N SER A 331 23.12 -34.88 -28.85
CA SER A 331 22.48 -35.84 -27.94
C SER A 331 23.26 -37.15 -27.77
N LYS A 332 24.12 -37.47 -28.74
CA LYS A 332 25.06 -38.61 -28.73
C LYS A 332 26.44 -38.26 -28.16
N GLY A 333 26.64 -37.00 -27.75
CA GLY A 333 27.89 -36.50 -27.18
C GLY A 333 28.89 -35.93 -28.18
N TYR A 334 28.53 -35.78 -29.46
CA TYR A 334 29.41 -35.25 -30.50
C TYR A 334 29.10 -33.79 -30.82
N ILE A 335 30.13 -32.94 -30.89
CA ILE A 335 30.04 -31.53 -31.25
C ILE A 335 30.78 -31.25 -32.57
N THR A 336 30.22 -30.37 -33.41
CA THR A 336 30.87 -29.94 -34.65
C THR A 336 31.92 -28.84 -34.36
N PRO A 337 33.05 -28.77 -35.08
CA PRO A 337 34.08 -27.74 -34.90
C PRO A 337 33.53 -26.30 -35.01
N GLU A 338 32.52 -26.11 -35.87
CA GLU A 338 31.85 -24.83 -36.08
C GLU A 338 31.06 -24.41 -34.84
N LEU A 339 30.27 -25.31 -34.26
CA LEU A 339 29.49 -25.04 -33.05
C LEU A 339 30.41 -24.85 -31.84
N GLU A 340 31.49 -25.61 -31.75
CA GLU A 340 32.50 -25.43 -30.72
C GLU A 340 33.12 -24.02 -30.77
N SER A 341 33.49 -23.56 -31.97
CA SER A 341 34.00 -22.20 -32.18
C SER A 341 33.00 -21.12 -31.75
N ASP A 342 31.72 -21.31 -32.08
CA ASP A 342 30.67 -20.36 -31.74
C ASP A 342 30.45 -20.26 -30.22
N ILE A 343 30.36 -21.40 -29.53
CA ILE A 343 30.17 -21.44 -28.08
C ILE A 343 31.39 -20.83 -27.36
N LYS A 344 32.61 -21.18 -27.78
CA LYS A 344 33.85 -20.61 -27.22
C LYS A 344 33.92 -19.10 -27.34
N PHE A 345 33.32 -18.53 -28.39
CA PHE A 345 33.20 -17.09 -28.52
C PHE A 345 32.17 -16.53 -27.54
N LEU A 346 30.95 -17.07 -27.54
CA LEU A 346 29.84 -16.52 -26.77
C LEU A 346 30.05 -16.59 -25.25
N VAL A 347 30.75 -17.61 -24.72
CA VAL A 347 31.03 -17.71 -23.28
C VAL A 347 31.89 -16.56 -22.75
N LYS A 348 32.69 -15.89 -23.60
CA LYS A 348 33.47 -14.69 -23.22
C LYS A 348 32.56 -13.54 -22.75
N GLY A 349 31.34 -13.48 -23.30
CA GLY A 349 30.33 -12.48 -23.00
C GLY A 349 29.32 -12.89 -21.92
N SER A 350 29.59 -13.96 -21.16
CA SER A 350 28.62 -14.63 -20.28
C SER A 350 27.42 -15.16 -21.07
N LEU A 351 27.50 -16.43 -21.49
CA LEU A 351 26.51 -17.04 -22.37
C LEU A 351 25.28 -17.53 -21.60
N VAL A 352 24.10 -17.26 -22.14
CA VAL A 352 22.82 -17.84 -21.71
C VAL A 352 22.23 -18.63 -22.88
N ILE A 353 21.88 -19.89 -22.64
CA ILE A 353 21.24 -20.79 -23.60
C ILE A 353 19.82 -21.06 -23.12
N ARG A 354 18.85 -20.79 -23.98
CA ARG A 354 17.42 -21.06 -23.74
C ARG A 354 16.92 -22.08 -24.74
N MET A 355 15.88 -22.83 -24.39
CA MET A 355 15.23 -23.76 -25.32
C MET A 355 13.89 -23.23 -25.81
N ASP A 356 13.49 -23.58 -27.02
CA ASP A 356 12.12 -23.41 -27.51
C ASP A 356 11.66 -24.67 -28.28
N LEU A 357 10.35 -24.85 -28.41
CA LEU A 357 9.74 -25.98 -29.10
C LEU A 357 8.77 -25.46 -30.17
N ALA A 358 8.80 -26.08 -31.34
CA ALA A 358 7.86 -25.80 -32.43
C ALA A 358 6.50 -26.48 -32.13
N THR A 359 5.71 -25.89 -31.24
CA THR A 359 4.41 -26.42 -30.81
C THR A 359 3.45 -25.30 -30.43
N ASP A 360 2.15 -25.51 -30.59
CA ASP A 360 1.10 -24.60 -30.14
C ASP A 360 0.59 -24.92 -28.72
N ASP A 361 1.19 -25.88 -28.01
CA ASP A 361 0.84 -26.13 -26.61
C ASP A 361 1.59 -25.19 -25.66
N ILE A 362 0.88 -24.22 -25.09
CA ILE A 362 1.44 -23.23 -24.15
C ILE A 362 2.09 -23.92 -22.93
N LYS A 363 1.47 -24.98 -22.40
CA LYS A 363 1.96 -25.65 -21.19
C LYS A 363 3.29 -26.35 -21.44
N ARG A 364 3.53 -26.87 -22.65
CA ARG A 364 4.79 -27.54 -23.03
C ARG A 364 5.92 -26.55 -23.31
N ARG A 365 5.60 -25.35 -23.77
CA ARG A 365 6.58 -24.27 -24.08
C ARG A 365 7.03 -23.47 -22.86
N GLN A 366 6.18 -23.36 -21.85
CA GLN A 366 6.45 -22.54 -20.66
C GLN A 366 7.50 -23.19 -19.74
N LEU A 367 8.45 -22.36 -19.28
CA LEU A 367 9.56 -22.72 -18.38
C LEU A 367 10.43 -23.88 -18.87
N LEU A 368 10.64 -23.97 -20.20
CA LEU A 368 11.67 -24.87 -20.72
C LEU A 368 13.04 -24.55 -20.09
N PRO A 369 13.90 -25.57 -19.90
CA PRO A 369 15.20 -25.39 -19.30
C PRO A 369 16.01 -24.28 -20.00
N ARG A 370 16.77 -23.56 -19.20
CA ARG A 370 17.78 -22.61 -19.67
C ARG A 370 19.01 -22.71 -18.78
N THR A 371 20.15 -22.27 -19.28
CA THR A 371 21.31 -22.03 -18.44
C THR A 371 21.14 -20.74 -17.66
N GLU A 372 21.94 -20.61 -16.62
CA GLU A 372 22.27 -19.33 -16.00
C GLU A 372 23.31 -18.61 -16.86
N GLU A 373 24.24 -17.89 -16.23
CA GLU A 373 25.42 -17.37 -16.89
C GLU A 373 26.50 -18.45 -17.04
N VAL A 374 26.83 -18.79 -18.28
CA VAL A 374 27.87 -19.76 -18.58
C VAL A 374 29.09 -19.04 -19.13
N ARG A 375 30.14 -19.01 -18.32
CA ARG A 375 31.44 -18.40 -18.64
C ARG A 375 32.51 -19.42 -19.03
N ASP A 376 32.15 -20.71 -19.05
CA ASP A 376 33.04 -21.82 -19.38
C ASP A 376 32.44 -22.70 -20.48
N PHE A 377 33.27 -23.05 -21.47
CA PHE A 377 32.87 -23.86 -22.61
C PHE A 377 32.39 -25.25 -22.20
N ASN A 378 33.10 -25.93 -21.29
CA ASN A 378 32.78 -27.30 -20.91
C ASN A 378 31.44 -27.39 -20.17
N LYS A 379 31.14 -26.39 -19.32
CA LYS A 379 29.83 -26.27 -18.67
C LYS A 379 28.70 -26.09 -19.70
N ALA A 380 28.89 -25.23 -20.71
CA ALA A 380 27.89 -25.01 -21.77
C ALA A 380 27.65 -26.30 -22.58
N LEU A 381 28.72 -26.97 -22.98
CA LEU A 381 28.68 -28.21 -23.74
C LEU A 381 27.98 -29.33 -22.96
N LYS A 382 28.35 -29.53 -21.69
CA LYS A 382 27.73 -30.54 -20.82
C LYS A 382 26.23 -30.32 -20.68
N TRP A 383 25.81 -29.06 -20.54
CA TRP A 383 24.40 -28.71 -20.45
C TRP A 383 23.64 -29.00 -21.76
N LEU A 384 24.20 -28.62 -22.91
CA LEU A 384 23.62 -28.89 -24.23
C LEU A 384 23.46 -30.39 -24.50
N ILE A 385 24.48 -31.20 -24.21
CA ILE A 385 24.43 -32.66 -24.40
C ILE A 385 23.34 -33.27 -23.51
N SER A 386 23.32 -32.92 -22.22
CA SER A 386 22.31 -33.40 -21.27
C SER A 386 20.89 -33.03 -21.73
N LYS A 387 20.64 -31.77 -22.07
CA LYS A 387 19.29 -31.31 -22.42
C LYS A 387 18.82 -31.75 -23.79
N SER A 388 19.70 -31.86 -24.79
CA SER A 388 19.35 -32.45 -26.08
C SER A 388 18.95 -33.92 -25.95
N GLY A 389 19.64 -34.70 -25.10
CA GLY A 389 19.28 -36.09 -24.81
C GLY A 389 17.99 -36.25 -24.00
N GLU A 390 17.76 -35.40 -22.99
CA GLU A 390 16.53 -35.45 -22.16
C GLU A 390 15.29 -35.06 -22.97
N ILE A 391 15.32 -33.94 -23.70
CA ILE A 391 14.13 -33.40 -24.36
C ILE A 391 13.68 -34.27 -25.53
N LYS A 392 14.61 -34.90 -26.26
CA LYS A 392 14.28 -35.84 -27.36
C LYS A 392 13.50 -37.06 -26.90
N LYS A 393 13.66 -37.46 -25.63
CA LYS A 393 12.86 -38.53 -25.04
C LYS A 393 11.44 -38.08 -24.67
N GLN A 394 11.23 -36.77 -24.51
CA GLN A 394 9.98 -36.18 -24.03
C GLN A 394 9.10 -35.63 -25.16
N THR A 395 9.67 -35.32 -26.33
CA THR A 395 8.92 -34.73 -27.45
C THR A 395 9.48 -35.13 -28.81
N THR A 396 8.58 -35.20 -29.79
CA THR A 396 8.87 -35.31 -31.22
C THR A 396 8.88 -33.94 -31.94
N ASP A 397 8.51 -32.86 -31.23
CA ASP A 397 8.51 -31.51 -31.80
C ASP A 397 9.94 -31.05 -32.13
N SER A 398 10.08 -30.18 -33.13
CA SER A 398 11.39 -29.62 -33.47
C SER A 398 11.91 -28.72 -32.35
N ILE A 399 13.16 -28.95 -31.95
CA ILE A 399 13.80 -28.26 -30.83
C ILE A 399 14.69 -27.14 -31.37
N ALA A 400 14.67 -25.97 -30.71
CA ALA A 400 15.66 -24.92 -30.93
C ALA A 400 16.38 -24.57 -29.64
N PHE A 401 17.69 -24.33 -29.75
CA PHE A 401 18.48 -23.67 -28.71
C PHE A 401 18.74 -22.22 -29.14
N ILE A 402 18.37 -21.28 -28.28
CA ILE A 402 18.53 -19.84 -28.47
C ILE A 402 19.67 -19.36 -27.58
N PHE A 403 20.71 -18.82 -28.19
CA PHE A 403 21.92 -18.33 -27.57
C PHE A 403 21.91 -16.81 -27.50
N HIS A 404 22.25 -16.26 -26.35
CA HIS A 404 22.45 -14.83 -26.18
C HIS A 404 23.40 -14.56 -25.02
N ASN A 405 24.05 -13.41 -25.01
CA ASN A 405 24.82 -12.98 -23.86
C ASN A 405 23.91 -12.45 -22.75
N PHE A 406 24.37 -12.58 -21.51
CA PHE A 406 23.65 -12.09 -20.33
C PHE A 406 23.36 -10.59 -20.45
N ILE A 407 22.16 -10.17 -20.04
CA ILE A 407 21.74 -8.78 -20.11
C ILE A 407 21.92 -8.17 -18.72
N PRO A 408 22.93 -7.30 -18.51
CA PRO A 408 23.17 -6.69 -17.22
C PRO A 408 22.17 -5.56 -16.97
N ALA A 409 21.03 -5.92 -16.36
CA ALA A 409 19.98 -4.99 -15.94
C ALA A 409 20.03 -4.75 -14.43
N THR A 410 19.71 -3.53 -13.98
CA THR A 410 19.64 -3.25 -12.52
C THR A 410 18.33 -3.72 -11.91
N ALA A 411 17.28 -3.84 -12.72
CA ALA A 411 15.94 -4.23 -12.32
C ALA A 411 15.21 -4.91 -13.47
N SER A 412 14.15 -5.62 -13.11
CA SER A 412 13.23 -6.28 -14.04
C SER A 412 11.80 -5.88 -13.69
N ALA A 413 10.90 -5.92 -14.67
CA ALA A 413 9.47 -5.67 -14.46
C ALA A 413 8.58 -6.58 -15.30
N PHE A 414 7.36 -6.83 -14.83
CA PHE A 414 6.25 -7.32 -15.64
C PHE A 414 5.22 -6.21 -15.80
N ALA A 415 4.76 -5.98 -17.02
CA ALA A 415 3.77 -4.97 -17.38
C ALA A 415 2.54 -5.65 -17.99
N LEU A 416 1.38 -5.42 -17.40
CA LEU A 416 0.09 -5.82 -17.95
C LEU A 416 -0.49 -4.68 -18.77
N ALA A 417 -0.65 -4.92 -20.06
CA ALA A 417 -1.33 -4.04 -20.99
C ALA A 417 -2.39 -4.83 -21.77
N SER A 418 -3.50 -4.17 -22.09
CA SER A 418 -4.56 -4.73 -22.93
C SER A 418 -4.84 -3.80 -24.10
N PRO A 419 -5.24 -4.32 -25.27
CA PRO A 419 -5.65 -3.50 -26.41
C PRO A 419 -6.79 -2.56 -26.01
N LYS A 420 -6.84 -1.35 -26.58
CA LYS A 420 -7.89 -0.34 -26.32
C LYS A 420 -8.12 0.08 -24.85
N GLU A 421 -7.29 -0.35 -23.90
CA GLU A 421 -7.38 0.01 -22.48
C GLU A 421 -6.35 1.09 -22.08
N ARG A 422 -6.74 2.15 -21.38
CA ARG A 422 -5.81 3.26 -21.06
C ARG A 422 -4.83 3.00 -19.91
N LYS A 423 -5.09 2.02 -19.03
CA LYS A 423 -4.27 1.77 -17.84
C LYS A 423 -3.30 0.61 -18.07
N VAL A 424 -2.05 0.81 -17.68
CA VAL A 424 -1.02 -0.23 -17.64
C VAL A 424 -0.63 -0.48 -16.19
N GLN A 425 -0.60 -1.74 -15.78
CA GLN A 425 -0.11 -2.15 -14.45
C GLN A 425 1.31 -2.67 -14.58
N ILE A 426 2.21 -2.28 -13.71
CA ILE A 426 3.62 -2.68 -13.75
C ILE A 426 4.05 -3.16 -12.36
N GLU A 427 4.64 -4.34 -12.28
CA GLU A 427 5.30 -4.90 -11.10
C GLU A 427 6.81 -4.89 -11.34
N ALA A 428 7.61 -4.31 -10.44
CA ALA A 428 9.06 -4.23 -10.63
C ALA A 428 9.86 -4.55 -9.37
N LEU A 429 10.96 -5.28 -9.55
CA LEU A 429 11.92 -5.61 -8.51
C LEU A 429 13.36 -5.43 -9.02
N TRP A 430 14.28 -5.19 -8.08
CA TRP A 430 15.70 -5.16 -8.35
C TRP A 430 16.22 -6.50 -8.90
N GLY A 431 17.25 -6.45 -9.75
CA GLY A 431 17.90 -7.63 -10.31
C GLY A 431 17.06 -8.40 -11.34
N LEU A 432 17.15 -9.72 -11.26
CA LEU A 432 16.58 -10.67 -12.21
C LEU A 432 15.07 -10.86 -12.06
N PRO A 433 14.34 -11.18 -13.15
CA PRO A 433 12.88 -11.30 -13.13
C PRO A 433 12.39 -12.44 -12.23
N GLU A 434 13.20 -13.46 -11.97
CA GLU A 434 12.82 -14.53 -11.03
C GLU A 434 12.64 -14.05 -9.59
N GLY A 435 13.22 -12.91 -9.23
CA GLY A 435 12.91 -12.27 -7.97
C GLY A 435 11.43 -11.90 -7.85
N LEU A 436 10.80 -11.44 -8.94
CA LEU A 436 9.38 -11.04 -8.97
C LEU A 436 8.43 -12.20 -8.74
N TYR A 437 8.88 -13.44 -8.93
CA TYR A 437 8.02 -14.62 -8.78
C TYR A 437 7.65 -14.88 -7.32
N TYR A 438 8.52 -14.49 -6.38
CA TYR A 438 8.40 -14.90 -4.99
C TYR A 438 8.51 -13.75 -3.99
N ASN A 439 9.16 -12.65 -4.35
CA ASN A 439 9.50 -11.59 -3.41
C ASN A 439 8.62 -10.36 -3.57
N ALA A 440 8.44 -9.64 -2.47
CA ALA A 440 7.82 -8.33 -2.47
C ALA A 440 8.50 -7.38 -3.48
N HIS A 441 7.70 -6.53 -4.12
CA HIS A 441 8.09 -5.73 -5.27
C HIS A 441 7.30 -4.42 -5.31
N ASP A 442 7.74 -3.45 -6.11
CA ASP A 442 7.02 -2.20 -6.31
C ASP A 442 5.94 -2.36 -7.37
N LYS A 443 4.85 -1.60 -7.22
CA LYS A 443 3.76 -1.55 -8.20
C LYS A 443 3.56 -0.15 -8.73
N TYR A 444 3.25 -0.06 -10.01
CA TYR A 444 2.95 1.17 -10.71
C TYR A 444 1.67 0.97 -11.51
N ILE A 445 0.76 1.93 -11.45
CA ILE A 445 -0.36 2.04 -12.39
C ILE A 445 -0.09 3.29 -13.21
N VAL A 446 -0.01 3.13 -14.52
CA VAL A 446 0.22 4.23 -15.45
C VAL A 446 -1.05 4.44 -16.26
N ASP A 447 -1.61 5.64 -16.16
CA ASP A 447 -2.74 6.09 -16.96
C ASP A 447 -2.22 6.84 -18.18
N THR A 448 -2.39 6.24 -19.37
CA THR A 448 -1.92 6.79 -20.64
C THR A 448 -2.85 7.84 -21.25
N LYS A 449 -3.91 8.25 -20.53
CA LYS A 449 -4.91 9.28 -20.89
C LYS A 449 -5.82 8.97 -22.07
N THR A 450 -5.38 8.16 -23.03
CA THR A 450 -6.17 7.78 -24.20
C THR A 450 -6.02 6.29 -24.51
N PRO A 451 -7.08 5.61 -24.96
CA PRO A 451 -7.03 4.23 -25.43
C PRO A 451 -6.46 4.11 -26.85
N LYS A 452 -6.28 5.21 -27.58
CA LYS A 452 -5.74 5.20 -28.95
C LYS A 452 -4.23 5.25 -28.95
N THR A 453 -3.58 4.27 -29.55
CA THR A 453 -2.11 4.14 -29.59
C THR A 453 -1.41 5.22 -30.41
N ASP A 454 -2.01 5.69 -31.50
CA ASP A 454 -1.42 6.69 -32.40
C ASP A 454 -1.16 8.05 -31.73
N GLU A 455 -1.96 8.39 -30.72
CA GLU A 455 -1.84 9.65 -29.97
C GLU A 455 -0.85 9.55 -28.79
N LEU A 456 -0.42 8.35 -28.41
CA LEU A 456 0.31 8.13 -27.14
C LEU A 456 1.70 8.73 -27.13
N GLN A 457 2.43 8.65 -28.25
CA GLN A 457 3.83 9.07 -28.29
C GLN A 457 3.99 10.58 -28.08
N GLN A 458 3.01 11.37 -28.52
CA GLN A 458 2.98 12.83 -28.35
C GLN A 458 2.60 13.25 -26.92
N LYS A 459 1.86 12.39 -26.20
CA LYS A 459 1.30 12.67 -24.86
C LYS A 459 2.10 12.05 -23.71
N LEU A 460 3.31 11.54 -23.94
CA LEU A 460 4.11 10.84 -22.92
C LEU A 460 4.25 11.65 -21.62
N ASN A 461 4.39 12.97 -21.73
CA ASN A 461 4.52 13.86 -20.57
C ASN A 461 3.25 13.95 -19.72
N GLU A 462 2.07 13.74 -20.30
CA GLU A 462 0.74 13.83 -19.67
C GLU A 462 0.36 12.58 -18.88
N PHE A 463 1.14 11.49 -18.97
CA PHE A 463 0.84 10.24 -18.29
C PHE A 463 0.91 10.41 -16.77
N ASN A 464 -0.11 9.90 -16.07
CA ASN A 464 -0.15 9.87 -14.62
C ASN A 464 0.42 8.54 -14.10
N ILE A 465 1.27 8.62 -13.09
CA ILE A 465 1.87 7.44 -12.44
C ILE A 465 1.39 7.38 -10.99
N TYR A 466 0.74 6.29 -10.63
CA TYR A 466 0.36 5.97 -9.25
C TYR A 466 1.32 4.88 -8.75
N LYS A 467 2.07 5.17 -7.67
CA LYS A 467 3.12 4.29 -7.15
C LYS A 467 2.68 3.68 -5.82
N THR A 468 2.85 2.36 -5.69
CA THR A 468 2.76 1.66 -4.41
C THR A 468 4.10 1.00 -4.14
N LEU A 469 4.86 1.56 -3.19
CA LEU A 469 6.19 1.07 -2.81
C LEU A 469 6.06 0.09 -1.65
N ASN A 470 6.68 -1.08 -1.78
CA ASN A 470 6.70 -2.10 -0.73
C ASN A 470 8.11 -2.25 -0.15
N PHE A 471 8.20 -2.82 1.05
CA PHE A 471 9.46 -3.31 1.58
C PHE A 471 9.91 -4.53 0.80
N LYS A 472 11.05 -4.42 0.13
CA LYS A 472 11.68 -5.46 -0.68
C LYS A 472 12.85 -6.00 0.12
N HIS A 473 12.68 -7.13 0.80
CA HIS A 473 13.76 -7.72 1.58
C HIS A 473 14.80 -8.39 0.67
N PHE A 474 14.33 -9.19 -0.29
CA PHE A 474 15.17 -10.03 -1.15
C PHE A 474 15.06 -9.64 -2.62
N PHE A 475 16.12 -9.95 -3.36
CA PHE A 475 16.14 -9.89 -4.82
C PHE A 475 17.05 -10.99 -5.36
N VAL A 476 16.89 -11.33 -6.64
CA VAL A 476 17.71 -12.37 -7.29
C VAL A 476 18.75 -11.71 -8.18
N SER A 477 19.99 -12.16 -8.08
CA SER A 477 21.10 -11.62 -8.86
C SER A 477 22.20 -12.68 -9.04
N PRO A 478 22.99 -12.62 -10.12
CA PRO A 478 24.18 -13.46 -10.23
C PRO A 478 25.20 -13.21 -9.13
N ASN A 479 25.92 -14.28 -8.78
CA ASN A 479 27.17 -14.25 -8.02
C ASN A 479 28.38 -14.14 -8.95
N GLU A 480 29.59 -14.11 -8.39
CA GLU A 480 30.84 -13.95 -9.16
C GLU A 480 31.07 -15.10 -10.17
N GLN A 481 30.51 -16.28 -9.90
CA GLN A 481 30.60 -17.46 -10.76
C GLN A 481 29.52 -17.48 -11.85
N GLY A 482 28.56 -16.55 -11.81
CA GLY A 482 27.42 -16.48 -12.73
C GLY A 482 26.17 -17.25 -12.25
N ASN A 483 26.22 -17.88 -11.08
CA ASN A 483 25.07 -18.59 -10.55
C ASN A 483 24.06 -17.62 -9.94
N TRP A 484 22.76 -17.90 -10.04
CA TRP A 484 21.75 -16.98 -9.53
C TRP A 484 21.39 -17.29 -8.09
N GLU A 485 21.60 -16.30 -7.23
CA GLU A 485 21.35 -16.42 -5.80
C GLU A 485 20.37 -15.35 -5.30
N VAL A 486 19.67 -15.68 -4.22
CA VAL A 486 18.85 -14.72 -3.48
C VAL A 486 19.78 -13.88 -2.60
N LYS A 487 19.71 -12.56 -2.76
CA LYS A 487 20.49 -11.59 -1.98
C LYS A 487 19.56 -10.73 -1.14
N VAL A 488 20.02 -10.31 0.03
CA VAL A 488 19.33 -9.33 0.88
C VAL A 488 19.60 -7.92 0.34
N LEU A 489 18.58 -7.08 0.23
CA LEU A 489 18.71 -5.69 -0.20
C LEU A 489 19.29 -4.81 0.89
N LYS A 490 20.24 -3.96 0.52
CA LYS A 490 20.79 -2.95 1.44
C LYS A 490 19.83 -1.77 1.59
N PRO A 491 19.64 -1.21 2.80
CA PRO A 491 19.05 0.11 2.95
C PRO A 491 19.85 1.18 2.18
N PRO A 492 19.21 2.13 1.48
CA PRO A 492 17.77 2.38 1.43
C PRO A 492 17.03 1.68 0.27
N PHE A 493 17.65 0.76 -0.47
CA PHE A 493 17.09 0.14 -1.69
C PHE A 493 15.90 -0.79 -1.41
N ASP A 494 15.87 -1.38 -0.23
CA ASP A 494 14.76 -2.16 0.32
C ASP A 494 13.42 -1.39 0.31
N TRP A 495 13.43 -0.08 0.57
CA TRP A 495 12.26 0.81 0.43
C TRP A 495 12.37 1.77 -0.77
N GLY A 496 13.48 1.73 -1.49
CA GLY A 496 13.72 2.58 -2.65
C GLY A 496 12.85 2.20 -3.83
N THR A 497 12.51 3.19 -4.67
CA THR A 497 11.82 2.95 -5.95
C THR A 497 12.70 2.10 -6.86
N THR A 498 12.21 0.93 -7.27
CA THR A 498 12.95 0.04 -8.17
C THR A 498 13.20 0.69 -9.53
N ILE A 499 12.18 1.32 -10.12
CA ILE A 499 12.35 2.08 -11.36
C ILE A 499 12.71 3.51 -10.99
N ARG A 500 13.97 3.89 -11.24
CA ARG A 500 14.55 5.14 -10.73
C ARG A 500 14.12 6.40 -11.48
N LYS A 501 13.70 6.28 -12.74
CA LYS A 501 13.25 7.40 -13.57
C LYS A 501 11.79 7.21 -13.96
N GLU A 502 10.99 8.25 -13.79
CA GLU A 502 9.57 8.23 -14.20
C GLU A 502 9.43 8.08 -15.71
N ASP A 503 10.33 8.66 -16.49
CA ASP A 503 10.35 8.49 -17.95
C ASP A 503 10.44 7.02 -18.37
N TRP A 504 11.19 6.20 -17.63
CA TRP A 504 11.28 4.76 -17.91
C TRP A 504 9.95 4.06 -17.61
N ILE A 505 9.25 4.46 -16.55
CA ILE A 505 7.91 3.92 -16.22
C ILE A 505 6.93 4.27 -17.34
N LYS A 506 6.93 5.53 -17.78
CA LYS A 506 6.06 6.03 -18.86
C LYS A 506 6.36 5.34 -20.18
N GLN A 507 7.64 5.16 -20.53
CA GLN A 507 8.05 4.45 -21.73
C GLN A 507 7.68 2.97 -21.69
N ILE A 508 7.87 2.27 -20.56
CA ILE A 508 7.41 0.88 -20.39
C ILE A 508 5.91 0.80 -20.63
N ALA A 509 5.11 1.73 -20.10
CA ALA A 509 3.67 1.75 -20.32
C ALA A 509 3.29 2.00 -21.79
N LEU A 510 3.91 3.00 -22.43
CA LEU A 510 3.72 3.31 -23.85
C LEU A 510 3.98 2.08 -24.71
N GLU A 511 5.16 1.48 -24.56
CA GLU A 511 5.56 0.38 -25.43
C GLU A 511 4.82 -0.91 -25.12
N SER A 512 4.45 -1.15 -23.86
CA SER A 512 3.57 -2.27 -23.50
C SER A 512 2.20 -2.17 -24.17
N ARG A 513 1.65 -0.95 -24.30
CA ARG A 513 0.40 -0.70 -25.02
C ARG A 513 0.54 -0.93 -26.51
N ARG A 514 1.64 -0.48 -27.12
CA ARG A 514 1.93 -0.73 -28.55
C ARG A 514 2.08 -2.22 -28.84
N ILE A 515 2.77 -2.96 -27.97
CA ILE A 515 2.92 -4.43 -28.10
C ILE A 515 1.56 -5.14 -27.96
N ALA A 516 0.74 -4.76 -26.97
CA ALA A 516 -0.57 -5.37 -26.77
C ALA A 516 -1.52 -5.10 -27.95
N GLU A 517 -1.53 -3.88 -28.51
CA GLU A 517 -2.34 -3.53 -29.67
C GLU A 517 -1.91 -4.29 -30.93
N GLU A 518 -0.61 -4.49 -31.13
CA GLU A 518 -0.06 -5.28 -32.25
C GLU A 518 -0.40 -6.77 -32.14
N GLU A 519 -0.34 -7.39 -30.96
CA GLU A 519 -0.76 -8.79 -30.77
C GLU A 519 -2.29 -8.95 -30.67
N GLY A 520 -3.04 -7.85 -30.50
CA GLY A 520 -4.50 -7.85 -30.42
C GLY A 520 -5.09 -8.55 -29.19
N THR A 521 -4.29 -8.81 -28.15
CA THR A 521 -4.74 -9.51 -26.93
C THR A 521 -4.13 -8.90 -25.66
N PRO A 522 -4.75 -9.08 -24.47
CA PRO A 522 -4.12 -8.75 -23.20
C PRO A 522 -2.82 -9.51 -22.96
N LEU A 523 -1.75 -8.81 -22.59
CA LEU A 523 -0.42 -9.38 -22.42
C LEU A 523 0.20 -9.05 -21.07
N SER A 524 0.92 -10.03 -20.51
CA SER A 524 1.98 -9.78 -19.51
C SER A 524 3.32 -9.69 -20.24
N ILE A 525 3.99 -8.55 -20.12
CA ILE A 525 5.20 -8.21 -20.86
C ILE A 525 6.36 -8.03 -19.88
N MET A 526 7.42 -8.82 -20.03
CA MET A 526 8.64 -8.76 -19.24
C MET A 526 9.60 -7.71 -19.80
N TRP A 527 10.14 -6.87 -18.92
CA TRP A 527 11.07 -5.79 -19.21
C TRP A 527 12.35 -5.90 -18.39
N PHE A 528 13.49 -5.62 -19.02
CA PHE A 528 14.75 -5.29 -18.35
C PHE A 528 14.94 -3.77 -18.26
N ILE A 529 15.46 -3.30 -17.13
CA ILE A 529 15.53 -1.88 -16.79
C ILE A 529 16.95 -1.46 -16.40
N ASP A 530 17.38 -0.31 -16.93
CA ASP A 530 18.73 0.24 -16.83
C ASP A 530 19.79 -0.72 -17.39
N VAL A 531 19.58 -1.19 -18.62
CA VAL A 531 20.54 -2.02 -19.35
C VAL A 531 21.76 -1.21 -19.80
N SER A 532 22.93 -1.83 -19.88
CA SER A 532 24.14 -1.21 -20.45
C SER A 532 24.00 -0.99 -21.97
N LEU A 533 24.58 0.10 -22.49
CA LEU A 533 24.28 0.66 -23.82
C LEU A 533 25.19 0.17 -24.96
N GLU A 534 25.83 -1.00 -24.86
CA GLU A 534 26.58 -1.55 -26.01
C GLU A 534 25.60 -2.10 -27.06
N GLY A 535 25.23 -1.26 -28.02
CA GLY A 535 24.36 -1.61 -29.15
C GLY A 535 22.85 -1.49 -28.89
N ILE A 536 22.42 -1.13 -27.69
CA ILE A 536 20.99 -0.93 -27.32
C ILE A 536 20.69 0.58 -27.29
N LYS A 537 19.64 1.03 -28.01
CA LYS A 537 19.29 2.46 -28.10
C LYS A 537 18.64 3.00 -26.82
N THR A 538 17.96 2.13 -26.06
CA THR A 538 17.12 2.48 -24.91
C THR A 538 17.60 1.81 -23.64
N LYS A 539 17.36 2.46 -22.48
CA LYS A 539 17.66 1.90 -21.16
C LYS A 539 16.64 0.88 -20.66
N ILE A 540 15.55 0.71 -21.38
CA ILE A 540 14.53 -0.30 -21.16
C ILE A 540 14.51 -1.25 -22.35
N LEU A 541 14.31 -2.53 -22.10
CA LEU A 541 14.35 -3.57 -23.11
C LEU A 541 13.20 -4.58 -22.90
N PRO A 542 12.26 -4.73 -23.84
CA PRO A 542 11.26 -5.78 -23.77
C PRO A 542 11.94 -7.13 -24.03
N TRP A 543 11.57 -8.15 -23.27
CA TRP A 543 12.24 -9.46 -23.32
C TRP A 543 11.33 -10.60 -23.75
N TYR A 544 10.13 -10.65 -23.20
CA TYR A 544 9.19 -11.74 -23.42
C TYR A 544 7.79 -11.25 -23.12
N HIS A 545 6.79 -11.67 -23.88
CA HIS A 545 5.40 -11.45 -23.56
C HIS A 545 4.58 -12.71 -23.78
N GLU A 546 3.47 -12.81 -23.06
CA GLU A 546 2.50 -13.89 -23.24
C GLU A 546 1.09 -13.38 -22.94
N TYR A 547 0.09 -14.09 -23.45
CA TYR A 547 -1.31 -13.81 -23.16
C TYR A 547 -1.57 -13.86 -21.65
N PHE A 548 -2.32 -12.87 -21.16
CA PHE A 548 -2.74 -12.77 -19.77
C PHE A 548 -4.25 -12.82 -19.68
N ASP A 549 -4.82 -13.70 -18.85
CA ASP A 549 -6.26 -13.73 -18.60
C ASP A 549 -6.64 -12.76 -17.46
N PRO A 550 -7.31 -11.63 -17.75
CA PRO A 550 -7.68 -10.65 -16.72
C PRO A 550 -8.57 -11.22 -15.63
N LYS A 551 -9.36 -12.26 -15.93
CA LYS A 551 -10.29 -12.88 -14.96
C LYS A 551 -9.56 -13.60 -13.84
N LYS A 552 -8.34 -14.11 -14.07
CA LYS A 552 -7.59 -14.85 -13.05
C LYS A 552 -7.04 -13.94 -11.93
N SER A 553 -6.72 -12.67 -12.22
CA SER A 553 -6.24 -11.70 -11.23
C SER A 553 -7.29 -11.39 -10.13
N SER A 554 -8.58 -11.41 -10.49
CA SER A 554 -9.69 -11.10 -9.56
C SER A 554 -9.86 -12.10 -8.40
N ARG A 555 -9.27 -13.30 -8.48
CA ARG A 555 -9.40 -14.37 -7.47
C ARG A 555 -8.47 -14.20 -6.26
N ALA A 556 -7.57 -13.21 -6.28
CA ALA A 556 -6.55 -12.99 -5.25
C ALA A 556 -7.08 -12.51 -3.87
N LEU A 557 -8.38 -12.23 -3.73
CA LEU A 557 -8.99 -11.59 -2.55
C LEU A 557 -9.53 -12.57 -1.49
N THR A 558 -9.22 -13.86 -1.58
CA THR A 558 -9.74 -14.85 -0.62
C THR A 558 -8.89 -14.88 0.66
N HIS A 559 -9.30 -14.12 1.66
CA HIS A 559 -8.71 -14.17 3.00
C HIS A 559 -9.40 -15.24 3.85
N ARG A 560 -8.60 -16.12 4.45
CA ARG A 560 -9.05 -17.03 5.51
C ARG A 560 -8.54 -16.51 6.85
N THR A 561 -9.44 -16.32 7.81
CA THR A 561 -9.09 -15.92 9.19
C THR A 561 -8.25 -17.00 9.87
N LYS A 562 -7.09 -16.60 10.40
CA LYS A 562 -6.17 -17.45 11.18
C LYS A 562 -6.84 -17.92 12.47
N THR A 563 -6.73 -19.20 12.78
CA THR A 563 -7.03 -19.70 14.13
C THR A 563 -5.75 -19.77 14.98
N PRO A 564 -5.84 -19.65 16.32
CA PRO A 564 -4.67 -19.70 17.20
C PRO A 564 -3.81 -20.98 17.11
N PHE A 565 -4.37 -22.06 16.54
CA PHE A 565 -3.71 -23.36 16.41
C PHE A 565 -3.10 -23.59 15.01
N ASP A 566 -3.22 -22.63 14.09
CA ASP A 566 -2.74 -22.75 12.72
C ASP A 566 -1.20 -22.64 12.66
N LYS A 567 -0.50 -23.75 12.35
CA LYS A 567 0.94 -23.72 12.06
C LYS A 567 1.16 -23.08 10.69
N THR A 568 2.16 -22.19 10.62
CA THR A 568 2.65 -21.62 9.35
C THR A 568 3.98 -22.25 9.00
N LEU A 569 4.12 -22.76 7.78
CA LEU A 569 5.38 -23.25 7.22
C LEU A 569 5.91 -22.23 6.22
N THR A 570 7.22 -21.94 6.24
CA THR A 570 7.87 -21.12 5.20
C THR A 570 8.76 -22.02 4.37
N ILE A 571 8.50 -22.11 3.07
CA ILE A 571 9.30 -22.92 2.15
C ILE A 571 10.46 -22.06 1.63
N ARG A 572 11.68 -22.41 2.06
CA ARG A 572 12.94 -21.80 1.62
C ARG A 572 13.81 -22.79 0.84
N THR A 573 13.76 -24.06 1.24
CA THR A 573 14.66 -25.14 0.84
C THR A 573 13.90 -26.39 0.40
N SER A 574 14.62 -27.33 -0.22
CA SER A 574 14.04 -28.60 -0.68
C SER A 574 13.57 -29.45 0.52
N ALA A 575 14.22 -29.29 1.68
CA ALA A 575 13.83 -29.93 2.93
C ALA A 575 12.43 -29.47 3.39
N ASP A 576 12.11 -28.18 3.26
CA ASP A 576 10.80 -27.65 3.63
C ASP A 576 9.67 -28.22 2.75
N VAL A 577 9.95 -28.50 1.47
CA VAL A 577 9.01 -29.16 0.56
C VAL A 577 8.75 -30.61 1.01
N VAL A 578 9.78 -31.30 1.53
CA VAL A 578 9.65 -32.63 2.11
C VAL A 578 8.82 -32.59 3.40
N GLU A 579 9.01 -31.59 4.26
CA GLU A 579 8.16 -31.37 5.45
C GLU A 579 6.68 -31.23 5.04
N LEU A 580 6.39 -30.37 4.07
CA LEU A 580 5.02 -30.19 3.57
C LEU A 580 4.43 -31.50 3.00
N ARG A 581 5.25 -32.29 2.30
CA ARG A 581 4.82 -33.59 1.77
C ARG A 581 4.47 -34.56 2.90
N ASN A 582 5.29 -34.65 3.92
CA ASN A 582 5.05 -35.50 5.09
C ASN A 582 3.77 -35.08 5.82
N GLU A 583 3.57 -33.78 6.03
CA GLU A 583 2.35 -33.24 6.64
C GLU A 583 1.10 -33.60 5.82
N SER A 584 1.20 -33.57 4.48
CA SER A 584 0.09 -33.91 3.60
C SER A 584 -0.36 -35.38 3.67
N ASN A 585 0.46 -36.25 4.26
CA ASN A 585 0.16 -37.66 4.48
C ASN A 585 -0.31 -37.94 5.91
N SER A 586 -0.28 -36.94 6.80
CA SER A 586 -0.80 -37.06 8.17
C SER A 586 -2.32 -37.10 8.20
N THR A 587 -2.89 -37.86 9.14
CA THR A 587 -4.34 -37.95 9.35
C THR A 587 -4.94 -36.67 9.95
N LYS A 588 -4.12 -35.82 10.57
CA LYS A 588 -4.53 -34.52 11.14
C LYS A 588 -3.48 -33.44 10.82
N PRO A 589 -3.52 -32.83 9.61
CA PRO A 589 -2.58 -31.78 9.25
C PRO A 589 -2.79 -30.53 10.12
N ARG A 590 -1.69 -30.04 10.70
CA ARG A 590 -1.58 -28.83 11.53
C ARG A 590 -1.18 -27.61 10.71
N ILE A 591 -0.45 -27.80 9.60
CA ILE A 591 -0.09 -26.70 8.69
C ILE A 591 -1.34 -26.19 7.98
N ARG A 592 -1.68 -24.93 8.22
CA ARG A 592 -2.82 -24.24 7.58
C ARG A 592 -2.40 -23.07 6.71
N ARG A 593 -1.15 -22.60 6.83
CA ARG A 593 -0.58 -21.55 5.99
C ARG A 593 0.82 -21.94 5.52
N VAL A 594 1.10 -21.67 4.25
CA VAL A 594 2.40 -21.93 3.62
C VAL A 594 2.88 -20.65 2.95
N ARG A 595 3.98 -20.07 3.45
CA ARG A 595 4.65 -18.93 2.82
C ARG A 595 5.69 -19.45 1.84
N ILE A 596 5.71 -18.92 0.63
CA ILE A 596 6.73 -19.25 -0.38
C ILE A 596 7.82 -18.18 -0.34
N GLN A 597 9.05 -18.57 0.00
CA GLN A 597 10.21 -17.68 0.08
C GLN A 597 11.47 -18.47 -0.31
N LEU A 598 11.49 -18.95 -1.56
CA LEU A 598 12.51 -19.86 -2.06
C LEU A 598 13.90 -19.19 -2.03
N GLN A 599 14.86 -19.85 -1.37
CA GLN A 599 16.25 -19.40 -1.27
C GLN A 599 17.21 -20.31 -2.05
N GLU A 600 16.84 -21.59 -2.23
CA GLU A 600 17.62 -22.52 -3.03
C GLU A 600 17.49 -22.28 -4.53
N GLU A 601 18.65 -22.25 -5.21
CA GLU A 601 18.80 -22.12 -6.67
C GLU A 601 17.86 -23.07 -7.44
N LYS A 602 17.83 -24.34 -7.05
CA LYS A 602 17.05 -25.40 -7.72
C LYS A 602 15.54 -25.13 -7.65
N LEU A 603 15.05 -24.54 -6.56
CA LEU A 603 13.62 -24.32 -6.35
C LEU A 603 13.11 -23.08 -7.06
N LEU A 604 13.95 -22.05 -7.22
CA LEU A 604 13.56 -20.79 -7.88
C LEU A 604 12.98 -21.00 -9.28
N ARG A 605 13.33 -22.11 -9.94
CA ARG A 605 13.04 -22.35 -11.36
C ARG A 605 12.41 -23.71 -11.67
N ASP A 606 12.25 -24.59 -10.68
CA ASP A 606 11.62 -25.88 -10.92
C ASP A 606 10.09 -25.73 -11.02
N LYS A 607 9.60 -25.87 -12.26
CA LYS A 607 8.16 -25.88 -12.57
C LYS A 607 7.39 -26.95 -11.80
N ASN A 608 8.03 -28.09 -11.50
CA ASN A 608 7.37 -29.17 -10.79
C ASN A 608 7.21 -28.85 -9.31
N THR A 609 8.18 -28.13 -8.73
CA THR A 609 8.14 -27.75 -7.31
C THR A 609 6.94 -26.87 -6.98
N LEU A 610 6.69 -25.78 -7.71
CA LEU A 610 5.56 -24.89 -7.41
C LEU A 610 4.21 -25.60 -7.58
N ARG A 611 4.08 -26.36 -8.66
CA ARG A 611 2.89 -27.17 -8.90
C ARG A 611 2.68 -28.18 -7.78
N LEU A 612 3.73 -28.88 -7.36
CA LEU A 612 3.70 -29.81 -6.24
C LEU A 612 3.26 -29.10 -4.95
N ILE A 613 3.84 -27.94 -4.62
CA ILE A 613 3.45 -27.14 -3.44
C ILE A 613 1.96 -26.80 -3.51
N GLY A 614 1.48 -26.35 -4.67
CA GLY A 614 0.06 -26.08 -4.91
C GLY A 614 -0.84 -27.28 -4.66
N GLU A 615 -0.50 -28.43 -5.26
CA GLU A 615 -1.24 -29.69 -5.11
C GLU A 615 -1.26 -30.18 -3.65
N LEU A 616 -0.13 -30.10 -2.94
CA LEU A 616 -0.01 -30.45 -1.52
C LEU A 616 -0.85 -29.54 -0.62
N CYS A 617 -0.81 -28.23 -0.86
CA CYS A 617 -1.61 -27.26 -0.09
C CYS A 617 -3.10 -27.43 -0.33
N HIS A 618 -3.51 -27.70 -1.57
CA HIS A 618 -4.90 -28.02 -1.91
C HIS A 618 -5.37 -29.26 -1.15
N LYS A 619 -4.57 -30.33 -1.10
CA LYS A 619 -4.88 -31.58 -0.38
C LYS A 619 -5.15 -31.37 1.12
N ILE A 620 -4.38 -30.52 1.79
CA ILE A 620 -4.54 -30.25 3.24
C ILE A 620 -5.46 -29.05 3.55
N GLY A 621 -5.96 -28.36 2.51
CA GLY A 621 -6.74 -27.14 2.67
C GLY A 621 -5.96 -26.00 3.31
N ALA A 622 -4.65 -25.90 3.03
CA ALA A 622 -3.80 -24.80 3.48
C ALA A 622 -3.87 -23.61 2.51
N VAL A 623 -3.68 -22.40 3.05
CA VAL A 623 -3.57 -21.17 2.27
C VAL A 623 -2.12 -20.90 1.92
N ILE A 624 -1.84 -20.65 0.65
CA ILE A 624 -0.53 -20.25 0.17
C ILE A 624 -0.41 -18.74 0.25
N VAL A 625 0.63 -18.24 0.91
CA VAL A 625 0.95 -16.81 0.99
C VAL A 625 2.07 -16.51 0.02
N LEU A 626 1.78 -15.66 -0.97
CA LEU A 626 2.73 -15.25 -2.01
C LEU A 626 3.01 -13.74 -1.92
N GLU A 627 4.29 -13.38 -1.82
CA GLU A 627 4.73 -11.97 -1.90
C GLU A 627 5.04 -11.52 -3.33
N GLY A 628 5.32 -12.49 -4.21
CA GLY A 628 5.58 -12.28 -5.63
C GLY A 628 4.41 -11.68 -6.40
N GLY A 629 4.72 -11.24 -7.62
CA GLY A 629 3.82 -10.55 -8.52
C GLY A 629 2.76 -11.44 -9.16
N VAL A 630 1.55 -10.91 -9.33
CA VAL A 630 0.42 -11.60 -9.98
C VAL A 630 0.54 -11.61 -11.50
N LEU A 631 1.43 -10.78 -12.05
CA LEU A 631 1.73 -10.75 -13.48
C LEU A 631 2.73 -11.83 -13.90
N SER A 632 3.29 -12.54 -12.91
CA SER A 632 4.27 -13.61 -13.14
C SER A 632 3.62 -14.98 -13.35
N HIS A 633 4.36 -15.87 -14.04
CA HIS A 633 3.94 -17.25 -14.29
C HIS A 633 3.78 -18.08 -12.99
N ALA A 634 4.55 -17.77 -11.95
CA ALA A 634 4.54 -18.51 -10.68
C ALA A 634 3.17 -18.46 -9.99
N TYR A 635 2.52 -17.28 -9.96
CA TYR A 635 1.17 -17.12 -9.42
C TYR A 635 0.17 -18.03 -10.15
N TYR A 636 0.25 -18.10 -11.47
CA TYR A 636 -0.67 -18.89 -12.28
C TYR A 636 -0.53 -20.38 -12.09
N GLN A 637 0.69 -20.89 -11.94
CA GLN A 637 0.90 -22.30 -11.63
C GLN A 637 0.19 -22.71 -10.34
N LEU A 638 0.27 -21.86 -9.31
CA LEU A 638 -0.38 -22.12 -8.03
C LEU A 638 -1.91 -22.09 -8.17
N ILE A 639 -2.46 -21.08 -8.85
CA ILE A 639 -3.91 -20.98 -9.08
C ILE A 639 -4.44 -22.16 -9.90
N ASP A 640 -3.71 -22.63 -10.90
CA ASP A 640 -4.12 -23.75 -11.75
C ASP A 640 -4.20 -25.09 -10.98
N THR A 641 -3.53 -25.22 -9.82
CA THR A 641 -3.68 -26.38 -8.92
C THR A 641 -4.96 -26.36 -8.07
N LYS A 642 -5.76 -25.28 -8.15
CA LYS A 642 -6.92 -25.01 -7.29
C LYS A 642 -6.57 -24.79 -5.80
N ALA A 643 -5.31 -24.53 -5.49
CA ALA A 643 -4.91 -24.06 -4.16
C ALA A 643 -5.49 -22.66 -3.88
N ILE A 644 -5.71 -22.36 -2.60
CA ILE A 644 -6.08 -21.01 -2.17
C ILE A 644 -4.79 -20.19 -2.07
N VAL A 645 -4.65 -19.14 -2.87
CA VAL A 645 -3.47 -18.28 -2.91
C VAL A 645 -3.84 -16.88 -2.45
N GLU A 646 -3.30 -16.48 -1.30
CA GLU A 646 -3.37 -15.14 -0.74
C GLU A 646 -2.14 -14.35 -1.19
N VAL A 647 -2.37 -13.31 -1.99
CA VAL A 647 -1.31 -12.38 -2.43
C VAL A 647 -1.18 -11.30 -1.37
N LEU A 648 0.04 -11.09 -0.84
CA LEU A 648 0.25 -10.15 0.27
C LEU A 648 0.05 -8.68 -0.16
N HIS A 649 0.37 -8.38 -1.41
CA HIS A 649 0.33 -7.03 -1.96
C HIS A 649 -0.43 -7.00 -3.30
N PRO A 650 -1.76 -7.27 -3.34
CA PRO A 650 -2.51 -7.23 -4.60
C PRO A 650 -2.56 -5.80 -5.15
N PHE A 651 -2.75 -5.63 -6.47
CA PHE A 651 -3.10 -4.31 -7.01
C PHE A 651 -4.37 -3.82 -6.33
N SER A 652 -4.31 -2.65 -5.69
CA SER A 652 -5.50 -2.01 -5.16
C SER A 652 -6.38 -1.59 -6.34
N ASN A 653 -7.69 -1.81 -6.23
CA ASN A 653 -8.68 -1.29 -7.18
C ASN A 653 -8.67 0.24 -7.07
N TYR A 654 -7.72 0.90 -7.73
CA TYR A 654 -7.76 2.34 -7.96
C TYR A 654 -8.81 2.61 -9.05
N GLU A 655 -10.06 2.42 -8.65
CA GLU A 655 -11.22 2.93 -9.36
C GLU A 655 -11.41 4.36 -8.88
N GLU A 656 -11.00 5.32 -9.72
CA GLU A 656 -11.38 6.72 -9.53
C GLU A 656 -12.87 6.84 -9.87
N LYS A 657 -13.73 6.45 -8.93
CA LYS A 657 -15.17 6.58 -9.09
C LYS A 657 -15.59 8.02 -8.78
N ARG A 658 -16.21 8.67 -9.75
CA ARG A 658 -16.87 9.97 -9.58
C ARG A 658 -18.37 9.79 -9.77
N ASP A 659 -19.14 10.13 -8.74
CA ASP A 659 -20.60 10.10 -8.80
C ASP A 659 -21.11 11.48 -9.25
N PHE A 660 -21.69 11.55 -10.45
CA PHE A 660 -22.18 12.81 -11.03
C PHE A 660 -23.68 13.05 -10.84
N ASN A 661 -24.50 11.98 -10.82
CA ASN A 661 -25.95 12.00 -10.58
C ASN A 661 -26.71 13.14 -11.31
N LYS A 662 -26.35 13.43 -12.56
CA LYS A 662 -26.95 14.53 -13.35
C LYS A 662 -27.42 14.08 -14.72
N LEU A 663 -28.41 14.80 -15.26
CA LEU A 663 -28.84 14.65 -16.65
C LEU A 663 -27.75 15.21 -17.58
N VAL A 664 -27.39 14.46 -18.62
CA VAL A 664 -26.34 14.82 -19.58
C VAL A 664 -26.87 14.65 -21.01
N ARG A 665 -26.28 15.35 -21.97
CA ARG A 665 -26.54 15.16 -23.41
C ARG A 665 -26.22 13.72 -23.82
N ASP A 666 -26.98 13.19 -24.79
CA ASP A 666 -26.95 11.77 -25.19
C ASP A 666 -25.54 11.22 -25.47
N LYS A 667 -24.73 12.00 -26.20
CA LYS A 667 -23.38 11.59 -26.63
C LYS A 667 -22.32 11.70 -25.53
N ILE A 668 -22.59 12.33 -24.38
CA ILE A 668 -21.59 12.48 -23.31
C ILE A 668 -21.14 11.10 -22.80
N SER A 669 -22.10 10.19 -22.57
CA SER A 669 -21.77 8.84 -22.12
C SER A 669 -20.88 8.09 -23.12
N THR A 670 -21.20 8.15 -24.41
CA THR A 670 -20.41 7.53 -25.48
C THR A 670 -19.04 8.15 -25.62
N ASN A 671 -18.91 9.48 -25.47
CA ASN A 671 -17.61 10.15 -25.54
C ASN A 671 -16.69 9.74 -24.38
N ILE A 672 -17.25 9.57 -23.18
CA ILE A 672 -16.51 9.07 -22.01
C ILE A 672 -16.09 7.61 -22.21
N GLU A 673 -16.99 6.76 -22.71
CA GLU A 673 -16.71 5.36 -23.06
C GLU A 673 -15.61 5.26 -24.13
N LEU A 674 -15.64 6.10 -25.17
CA LEU A 674 -14.59 6.20 -26.18
C LEU A 674 -13.24 6.68 -25.61
N GLY A 675 -13.26 7.41 -24.49
CA GLY A 675 -12.09 7.78 -23.71
C GLY A 675 -11.51 6.64 -22.86
N GLY A 676 -12.11 5.44 -22.89
CA GLY A 676 -11.68 4.26 -22.15
C GLY A 676 -12.16 4.23 -20.69
N GLU A 677 -13.22 4.97 -20.36
CA GLU A 677 -13.86 4.95 -19.04
C GLU A 677 -15.15 4.11 -19.06
N ILE A 678 -15.51 3.56 -17.90
CA ILE A 678 -16.75 2.78 -17.74
C ILE A 678 -17.85 3.71 -17.24
N VAL A 679 -18.95 3.82 -17.98
CA VAL A 679 -20.08 4.67 -17.63
C VAL A 679 -21.27 3.82 -17.18
N ASN A 680 -21.69 4.00 -15.93
CA ASN A 680 -22.99 3.50 -15.48
C ASN A 680 -24.05 4.57 -15.78
N LYS A 681 -24.97 4.27 -16.70
CA LYS A 681 -26.04 5.19 -17.12
C LYS A 681 -27.41 4.55 -16.95
N SER A 682 -28.40 5.38 -16.64
CA SER A 682 -29.82 5.01 -16.57
C SER A 682 -30.64 6.03 -17.37
N LYS A 683 -31.78 5.58 -17.90
CA LYS A 683 -32.69 6.42 -18.69
C LYS A 683 -33.91 6.80 -17.84
N LEU A 684 -34.15 8.09 -17.70
CA LEU A 684 -35.37 8.61 -17.06
C LEU A 684 -36.51 8.71 -18.08
N SER A 685 -37.75 8.62 -17.61
CA SER A 685 -38.97 8.83 -18.40
C SER A 685 -40.08 9.43 -17.53
N GLY A 686 -41.04 10.12 -18.15
CA GLY A 686 -42.20 10.70 -17.45
C GLY A 686 -41.82 11.76 -16.41
N GLU A 687 -42.48 11.73 -15.25
CA GLU A 687 -42.30 12.71 -14.16
C GLU A 687 -40.84 12.85 -13.68
N PRO A 688 -40.07 11.77 -13.44
CA PRO A 688 -38.64 11.88 -13.12
C PRO A 688 -37.81 12.63 -14.16
N LEU A 689 -38.09 12.43 -15.45
CA LEU A 689 -37.38 13.13 -16.53
C LEU A 689 -37.75 14.61 -16.55
N LEU A 690 -39.03 14.94 -16.39
CA LEU A 690 -39.50 16.32 -16.30
C LEU A 690 -38.87 17.05 -15.10
N LYS A 691 -38.75 16.39 -13.96
CA LYS A 691 -38.05 16.93 -12.78
C LYS A 691 -36.58 17.20 -13.09
N ALA A 692 -35.87 16.23 -13.67
CA ALA A 692 -34.45 16.37 -14.02
C ALA A 692 -34.20 17.49 -15.05
N LEU A 693 -35.08 17.66 -16.04
CA LEU A 693 -35.01 18.76 -17.00
C LEU A 693 -35.22 20.13 -16.34
N ARG A 694 -36.15 20.24 -15.38
CA ARG A 694 -36.35 21.48 -14.60
C ARG A 694 -35.14 21.80 -13.72
N GLU A 695 -34.52 20.80 -13.11
CA GLU A 695 -33.27 20.97 -12.36
C GLU A 695 -32.12 21.42 -13.27
N LYS A 696 -31.98 20.78 -14.45
CA LYS A 696 -31.00 21.19 -15.47
C LYS A 696 -31.24 22.62 -15.96
N LEU A 697 -32.49 23.05 -16.14
CA LEU A 697 -32.82 24.42 -16.53
C LEU A 697 -32.30 25.45 -15.51
N VAL A 698 -32.34 25.12 -14.22
CA VAL A 698 -31.77 25.98 -13.18
C VAL A 698 -30.25 25.98 -13.26
N GLU A 699 -29.60 24.84 -13.49
CA GLU A 699 -28.14 24.74 -13.71
C GLU A 699 -27.70 25.65 -14.86
N GLU A 700 -28.26 25.50 -16.07
CA GLU A 700 -27.85 26.32 -17.23
C GLU A 700 -28.21 27.80 -17.08
N ALA A 701 -29.27 28.13 -16.34
CA ALA A 701 -29.60 29.52 -16.03
C ALA A 701 -28.54 30.18 -15.12
N PHE A 702 -27.95 29.42 -14.20
CA PHE A 702 -26.81 29.89 -13.41
C PHE A 702 -25.52 29.93 -14.24
N GLU A 703 -25.28 28.97 -15.14
CA GLU A 703 -24.14 29.03 -16.07
C GLU A 703 -24.24 30.26 -17.00
N THR A 704 -25.45 30.59 -17.47
CA THR A 704 -25.72 31.83 -18.23
C THR A 704 -25.48 33.09 -17.39
N LEU A 705 -25.85 33.07 -16.10
CA LEU A 705 -25.61 34.19 -15.18
C LEU A 705 -24.10 34.40 -14.94
N ASP A 706 -23.33 33.31 -14.87
CA ASP A 706 -21.90 33.32 -14.52
C ASP A 706 -20.98 33.51 -15.74
N ALA A 707 -21.52 33.39 -16.96
CA ALA A 707 -20.77 33.57 -18.20
C ALA A 707 -20.28 35.03 -18.38
N ILE A 708 -18.97 35.17 -18.64
CA ILE A 708 -18.30 36.49 -18.67
C ILE A 708 -18.36 37.13 -20.06
N ASP A 709 -18.11 36.34 -21.11
CA ASP A 709 -18.05 36.83 -22.48
C ASP A 709 -19.27 36.44 -23.32
N LYS A 710 -19.46 37.19 -24.40
CA LYS A 710 -20.60 37.06 -25.30
C LYS A 710 -20.76 35.64 -25.85
N ASN A 711 -19.67 34.97 -26.21
CA ASN A 711 -19.77 33.65 -26.84
C ASN A 711 -20.22 32.61 -25.80
N SER A 712 -19.62 32.62 -24.60
CA SER A 712 -20.08 31.77 -23.51
C SER A 712 -21.55 32.01 -23.16
N ILE A 713 -22.01 33.27 -23.08
CA ILE A 713 -23.43 33.58 -22.84
C ILE A 713 -24.33 32.97 -23.94
N VAL A 714 -23.91 33.03 -25.20
CA VAL A 714 -24.68 32.46 -26.32
C VAL A 714 -24.71 30.93 -26.25
N ASP A 715 -23.59 30.29 -25.89
CA ASP A 715 -23.50 28.84 -25.72
C ASP A 715 -24.43 28.37 -24.59
N GLU A 716 -24.41 29.03 -23.42
CA GLU A 716 -25.30 28.66 -22.30
C GLU A 716 -26.78 28.93 -22.61
N LEU A 717 -27.10 30.01 -23.34
CA LEU A 717 -28.47 30.26 -23.80
C LEU A 717 -28.95 29.20 -24.82
N ALA A 718 -28.06 28.63 -25.61
CA ALA A 718 -28.39 27.52 -26.50
C ALA A 718 -28.75 26.27 -25.69
N ASP A 719 -28.01 25.98 -24.62
CA ASP A 719 -28.28 24.88 -23.69
C ASP A 719 -29.61 25.08 -22.93
N VAL A 720 -29.91 26.31 -22.50
CA VAL A 720 -31.24 26.67 -21.95
C VAL A 720 -32.36 26.38 -22.95
N ASN A 721 -32.19 26.77 -24.22
CA ASN A 721 -33.22 26.54 -25.25
C ASN A 721 -33.43 25.03 -25.53
N GLU A 722 -32.35 24.25 -25.59
CA GLU A 722 -32.42 22.79 -25.73
C GLU A 722 -33.26 22.16 -24.59
N ILE A 723 -33.04 22.61 -23.35
CA ILE A 723 -33.80 22.12 -22.19
C ILE A 723 -35.26 22.54 -22.26
N VAL A 724 -35.55 23.78 -22.69
CA VAL A 724 -36.93 24.25 -22.88
C VAL A 724 -37.65 23.39 -23.91
N GLU A 725 -37.02 23.07 -25.04
CA GLU A 725 -37.59 22.17 -26.05
C GLU A 725 -37.80 20.75 -25.49
N GLY A 726 -36.86 20.24 -24.69
CA GLY A 726 -37.01 18.99 -23.95
C GLY A 726 -38.20 18.98 -22.98
N ILE A 727 -38.41 20.06 -22.22
CA ILE A 727 -39.55 20.21 -21.30
C ILE A 727 -40.86 20.25 -22.08
N LEU A 728 -40.93 21.05 -23.15
CA LEU A 728 -42.11 21.18 -24.01
C LEU A 728 -42.53 19.82 -24.58
N SER A 729 -41.56 19.05 -25.05
CA SER A 729 -41.76 17.68 -25.54
C SER A 729 -42.37 16.77 -24.46
N GLN A 730 -41.87 16.83 -23.21
CA GLN A 730 -42.42 16.02 -22.11
C GLN A 730 -43.84 16.39 -21.70
N ILE A 731 -44.23 17.66 -21.79
CA ILE A 731 -45.59 18.13 -21.46
C ILE A 731 -46.53 18.14 -22.67
N ASN A 732 -46.09 17.66 -23.84
CA ASN A 732 -46.83 17.67 -25.10
C ASN A 732 -47.32 19.06 -25.53
N VAL A 733 -46.53 20.11 -25.28
CA VAL A 733 -46.83 21.49 -25.70
C VAL A 733 -45.97 21.84 -26.89
N THR A 734 -46.57 22.41 -27.93
CA THR A 734 -45.83 22.82 -29.13
C THR A 734 -45.10 24.14 -28.91
N LYS A 735 -44.02 24.37 -29.68
CA LYS A 735 -43.28 25.63 -29.63
C LYS A 735 -44.17 26.81 -30.03
N GLU A 736 -45.10 26.59 -30.97
CA GLU A 736 -46.10 27.56 -31.40
C GLU A 736 -47.00 27.99 -30.24
N GLU A 737 -47.49 27.06 -29.42
CA GLU A 737 -48.31 27.37 -28.26
C GLU A 737 -47.54 28.20 -27.21
N LEU A 738 -46.27 27.86 -26.96
CA LEU A 738 -45.41 28.66 -26.08
C LEU A 738 -45.25 30.10 -26.60
N LEU A 739 -44.99 30.26 -27.91
CA LEU A 739 -44.84 31.57 -28.55
C LEU A 739 -46.14 32.37 -28.53
N GLN A 740 -47.30 31.72 -28.70
CA GLN A 740 -48.61 32.36 -28.57
C GLN A 740 -48.83 32.89 -27.14
N ARG A 741 -48.55 32.07 -26.11
CA ARG A 741 -48.64 32.52 -24.71
C ARG A 741 -47.68 33.65 -24.41
N GLN A 742 -46.47 33.63 -24.96
CA GLN A 742 -45.50 34.71 -24.83
C GLN A 742 -46.02 36.00 -25.47
N LYS A 743 -46.60 35.91 -26.68
CA LYS A 743 -47.20 37.07 -27.39
C LYS A 743 -48.37 37.66 -26.61
N GLN A 744 -49.26 36.83 -26.07
CA GLN A 744 -50.39 37.29 -25.25
C GLN A 744 -49.91 38.02 -23.98
N LYS A 745 -48.93 37.46 -23.26
CA LYS A 745 -48.32 38.13 -22.10
C LYS A 745 -47.67 39.45 -22.50
N ARG A 746 -46.98 39.50 -23.64
CA ARG A 746 -46.36 40.72 -24.17
C ARG A 746 -47.38 41.79 -24.53
N MET A 747 -48.52 41.41 -25.10
CA MET A 747 -49.63 42.33 -25.37
C MET A 747 -50.28 42.85 -24.08
N LYS A 748 -50.42 42.01 -23.05
CA LYS A 748 -51.08 42.37 -21.78
C LYS A 748 -50.19 43.20 -20.85
N ALA A 749 -48.91 42.87 -20.74
CA ALA A 749 -48.01 43.39 -19.71
C ALA A 749 -46.70 43.97 -20.26
N GLY A 750 -46.52 44.02 -21.58
CA GLY A 750 -45.25 44.46 -22.20
C GLY A 750 -44.17 43.37 -22.19
N GLY A 751 -42.96 43.74 -22.63
CA GLY A 751 -41.77 42.89 -22.57
C GLY A 751 -40.62 43.59 -21.86
N PHE A 752 -39.50 42.90 -21.67
CA PHE A 752 -38.36 43.43 -20.91
C PHE A 752 -37.45 44.40 -21.70
N LYS A 753 -37.83 44.80 -22.93
CA LYS A 753 -37.01 45.67 -23.79
C LYS A 753 -36.78 47.08 -23.23
N GLU A 754 -37.77 47.59 -22.50
CA GLU A 754 -37.71 48.93 -21.91
C GLU A 754 -36.87 48.99 -20.61
N GLY A 755 -36.38 47.84 -20.11
CA GLY A 755 -35.49 47.79 -18.94
C GLY A 755 -36.10 48.30 -17.63
N ILE A 756 -37.44 48.31 -17.51
CA ILE A 756 -38.15 48.94 -16.38
C ILE A 756 -37.94 48.12 -15.09
N ILE A 757 -37.43 48.78 -14.05
CA ILE A 757 -37.31 48.24 -12.70
C ILE A 757 -38.35 48.92 -11.81
N LEU A 758 -39.21 48.12 -11.16
CA LEU A 758 -40.22 48.60 -10.22
C LEU A 758 -39.60 48.76 -8.83
N LEU A 759 -39.35 50.00 -8.40
CA LEU A 759 -38.67 50.29 -7.12
C LEU A 759 -39.62 50.26 -5.92
N GLU A 760 -40.74 50.98 -6.00
CA GLU A 760 -41.75 51.00 -4.96
C GLU A 760 -43.15 51.16 -5.55
N THR A 761 -44.16 50.74 -4.78
CA THR A 761 -45.56 51.07 -5.04
C THR A 761 -46.15 51.59 -3.74
N ARG A 762 -46.94 52.67 -3.83
CA ARG A 762 -47.66 53.24 -2.68
C ARG A 762 -49.11 53.45 -3.06
N ASN A 763 -50.00 53.31 -2.08
CA ASN A 763 -51.42 53.60 -2.24
C ASN A 763 -51.72 54.92 -1.51
N PRO A 764 -51.59 56.08 -2.16
CA PRO A 764 -51.75 57.36 -1.50
C PRO A 764 -53.21 57.59 -1.08
N THR A 765 -53.41 58.25 0.06
CA THR A 765 -54.76 58.72 0.45
C THR A 765 -55.27 59.77 -0.54
N PRO A 766 -56.60 60.01 -0.64
CA PRO A 766 -57.14 61.02 -1.56
C PRO A 766 -56.50 62.41 -1.41
N ILE A 767 -56.16 62.81 -0.18
CA ILE A 767 -55.50 64.09 0.11
C ILE A 767 -54.06 64.12 -0.42
N THR A 768 -53.31 63.04 -0.20
CA THR A 768 -51.92 62.91 -0.69
C THR A 768 -51.89 62.88 -2.22
N LYS A 769 -52.86 62.19 -2.84
CA LYS A 769 -53.01 62.08 -4.30
C LYS A 769 -53.35 63.42 -4.95
N LEU A 770 -54.12 64.28 -4.27
CA LEU A 770 -54.42 65.65 -4.73
C LEU A 770 -53.22 66.60 -4.63
N LYS A 771 -52.39 66.49 -3.59
CA LYS A 771 -51.17 67.31 -3.44
C LYS A 771 -50.10 66.98 -4.49
N GLU A 772 -49.99 65.72 -4.90
CA GLU A 772 -49.02 65.29 -5.91
C GLU A 772 -49.49 65.59 -7.34
N ASN A 773 -50.80 65.67 -7.55
CA ASN A 773 -51.43 66.03 -8.82
C ASN A 773 -51.84 67.52 -8.84
N ASN A 774 -50.92 68.45 -8.57
CA ASN A 774 -51.16 69.90 -8.78
C ASN A 774 -51.29 70.19 -10.30
N TYR A 775 -52.39 69.75 -10.88
CA TYR A 775 -52.90 70.22 -12.16
C TYR A 775 -53.69 71.50 -11.91
N SER A 776 -53.31 72.57 -12.59
CA SER A 776 -54.13 73.77 -12.69
C SER A 776 -55.54 73.36 -13.13
N LEU A 777 -56.57 73.88 -12.45
CA LEU A 777 -57.98 73.51 -12.64
C LEU A 777 -58.52 73.77 -14.07
N PHE A 778 -57.68 74.31 -14.97
CA PHE A 778 -58.04 74.75 -16.32
C PHE A 778 -57.19 74.16 -17.46
N GLU A 779 -56.32 73.17 -17.20
CA GLU A 779 -55.62 72.49 -18.30
C GLU A 779 -56.27 71.14 -18.63
N GLU A 780 -56.68 70.97 -19.89
CA GLU A 780 -57.22 69.71 -20.40
C GLU A 780 -56.25 68.55 -20.16
N LYS A 781 -56.84 67.38 -19.89
CA LYS A 781 -56.14 66.12 -19.60
C LYS A 781 -55.12 65.76 -20.68
N ASN A 782 -53.88 66.22 -20.50
CA ASN A 782 -52.73 65.64 -21.16
C ASN A 782 -52.22 64.45 -20.36
N THR A 783 -51.95 63.38 -21.10
CA THR A 783 -51.39 62.09 -20.70
C THR A 783 -50.36 62.21 -19.58
N VAL A 784 -50.63 61.54 -18.44
CA VAL A 784 -49.68 61.38 -17.34
C VAL A 784 -48.46 60.63 -17.90
N LYS A 785 -47.37 61.35 -18.22
CA LYS A 785 -46.06 60.74 -18.44
C LYS A 785 -45.55 60.32 -17.07
N SER A 786 -45.36 59.01 -16.87
CA SER A 786 -44.60 58.53 -15.71
C SER A 786 -43.16 59.00 -15.86
N GLU A 787 -42.72 59.93 -15.00
CA GLU A 787 -41.31 60.30 -14.94
C GLU A 787 -40.50 59.17 -14.29
N TYR A 788 -39.44 58.71 -14.95
CA TYR A 788 -38.49 57.77 -14.38
C TYR A 788 -37.62 58.50 -13.35
N LEU A 789 -37.50 57.92 -12.15
CA LEU A 789 -36.54 58.41 -11.15
C LEU A 789 -35.11 58.23 -11.67
N LYS A 790 -34.35 59.33 -11.81
CA LYS A 790 -32.92 59.27 -12.11
C LYS A 790 -32.14 58.90 -10.84
N LEU A 791 -32.06 57.60 -10.55
CA LEU A 791 -31.09 57.07 -9.58
C LEU A 791 -29.78 56.69 -10.28
N ASP A 792 -28.67 56.78 -9.55
CA ASP A 792 -27.41 56.16 -9.95
C ASP A 792 -27.60 54.64 -10.04
N GLU A 793 -27.26 54.06 -11.19
CA GLU A 793 -27.38 52.62 -11.46
C GLU A 793 -26.65 51.77 -10.42
N ARG A 794 -25.51 52.24 -9.87
CA ARG A 794 -24.77 51.52 -8.82
C ARG A 794 -25.54 51.46 -7.50
N LEU A 795 -26.18 52.55 -7.12
CA LEU A 795 -27.03 52.62 -5.92
C LEU A 795 -28.27 51.74 -6.10
N LEU A 796 -28.85 51.71 -7.30
CA LEU A 796 -29.97 50.86 -7.67
C LEU A 796 -29.61 49.37 -7.56
N MET A 797 -28.47 48.96 -8.12
CA MET A 797 -28.01 47.58 -8.06
C MET A 797 -27.68 47.14 -6.62
N ASN A 798 -27.10 48.03 -5.80
CA ASN A 798 -26.88 47.75 -4.38
C ASN A 798 -28.18 47.55 -3.58
N GLN A 799 -29.25 48.27 -3.94
CA GLN A 799 -30.57 48.06 -3.33
C GLN A 799 -31.21 46.74 -3.77
N ILE A 800 -31.09 46.37 -5.05
CA ILE A 800 -31.64 45.12 -5.61
C ILE A 800 -30.91 43.88 -5.05
N TYR A 801 -29.59 43.99 -4.85
CA TYR A 801 -28.75 42.89 -4.34
C TYR A 801 -28.40 43.02 -2.85
N GLY A 802 -29.11 43.89 -2.13
CA GLY A 802 -28.93 44.14 -0.71
C GLY A 802 -29.19 42.90 0.15
N ILE A 803 -28.54 42.83 1.32
CA ILE A 803 -28.77 41.79 2.31
C ILE A 803 -29.69 42.36 3.39
N ASP A 804 -30.89 41.81 3.52
CA ASP A 804 -31.75 42.14 4.66
C ASP A 804 -31.33 41.31 5.86
N ARG A 805 -30.95 42.00 6.93
CA ARG A 805 -30.62 41.39 8.23
C ARG A 805 -31.61 41.85 9.29
N SER A 806 -32.25 40.91 9.97
CA SER A 806 -33.03 41.20 11.17
C SER A 806 -32.68 40.22 12.28
N THR A 807 -32.49 40.73 13.50
CA THR A 807 -32.23 39.92 14.71
C THR A 807 -33.44 40.00 15.64
N ASP A 808 -33.87 38.85 16.14
CA ASP A 808 -34.97 38.69 17.11
C ASP A 808 -34.43 37.96 18.35
N ARG A 809 -34.89 38.32 19.55
CA ARG A 809 -34.44 37.74 20.82
C ARG A 809 -35.64 37.26 21.61
N ARG A 810 -35.60 36.02 22.10
CA ARG A 810 -36.67 35.39 22.88
C ARG A 810 -36.10 34.90 24.19
N GLU A 811 -36.80 35.18 25.27
CA GLU A 811 -36.41 34.72 26.61
C GLU A 811 -37.33 33.58 27.05
N HIS A 812 -36.72 32.45 27.39
CA HIS A 812 -37.39 31.29 27.96
C HIS A 812 -37.00 31.16 29.43
N PRO A 813 -37.81 30.51 30.29
CA PRO A 813 -37.56 30.41 31.73
C PRO A 813 -36.21 29.80 32.14
N ALA A 814 -35.54 29.08 31.24
CA ALA A 814 -34.25 28.42 31.46
C ALA A 814 -33.17 28.73 30.40
N ALA A 815 -33.45 29.58 29.39
CA ALA A 815 -32.51 29.89 28.31
C ALA A 815 -32.90 31.16 27.53
N SER A 816 -31.91 31.91 27.04
CA SER A 816 -32.10 32.99 26.06
C SER A 816 -31.84 32.49 24.65
N GLU A 817 -32.74 32.75 23.70
CA GLU A 817 -32.62 32.40 22.29
C GLU A 817 -32.45 33.66 21.44
N ALA A 818 -31.44 33.68 20.56
CA ALA A 818 -31.22 34.75 19.59
C ALA A 818 -31.37 34.20 18.17
N ILE A 819 -32.26 34.81 17.37
CA ILE A 819 -32.59 34.40 16.01
C ILE A 819 -32.07 35.46 15.04
N LEU A 820 -31.08 35.09 14.24
CA LEU A 820 -30.63 35.88 13.10
C LEU A 820 -31.40 35.44 11.84
N ARG A 821 -32.16 36.36 11.23
CA ARG A 821 -32.79 36.14 9.93
C ARG A 821 -32.04 36.93 8.86
N LEU A 822 -31.71 36.24 7.77
CA LEU A 822 -31.04 36.80 6.61
C LEU A 822 -31.88 36.51 5.38
N LYS A 823 -32.13 37.52 4.55
CA LYS A 823 -32.67 37.34 3.20
C LYS A 823 -31.60 37.77 2.21
N ILE A 824 -31.21 36.82 1.36
CA ILE A 824 -30.04 36.98 0.50
C ILE A 824 -30.43 36.59 -0.92
N PRO A 825 -30.26 37.50 -1.90
CA PRO A 825 -30.49 37.18 -3.30
C PRO A 825 -29.58 36.04 -3.77
N ILE A 826 -30.18 35.03 -4.40
CA ILE A 826 -29.46 33.82 -4.82
C ILE A 826 -28.38 34.07 -5.88
N VAL A 827 -28.47 35.20 -6.57
CA VAL A 827 -27.52 35.64 -7.61
C VAL A 827 -26.24 36.26 -7.04
N ARG A 828 -26.09 36.34 -5.71
CA ARG A 828 -24.91 36.93 -5.05
C ARG A 828 -23.85 35.88 -4.76
N ASP A 829 -22.63 36.12 -5.23
CA ASP A 829 -21.53 35.17 -5.13
C ASP A 829 -21.00 35.02 -3.71
N ASN A 830 -20.84 36.12 -2.98
CA ASN A 830 -20.28 36.10 -1.64
C ASN A 830 -21.03 37.07 -0.72
N TRP A 831 -21.24 36.64 0.51
CA TRP A 831 -21.86 37.44 1.54
C TRP A 831 -21.41 37.00 2.93
N THR A 832 -21.53 37.91 3.88
CA THR A 832 -21.17 37.67 5.28
C THR A 832 -22.13 38.46 6.15
N ALA A 833 -22.61 37.83 7.21
CA ALA A 833 -23.35 38.50 8.26
C ALA A 833 -22.78 38.09 9.62
N SER A 834 -22.64 39.05 10.52
CA SER A 834 -22.27 38.81 11.92
C SER A 834 -23.41 39.26 12.83
N THR A 835 -23.55 38.58 13.96
CA THR A 835 -24.36 39.07 15.08
C THR A 835 -23.58 40.14 15.85
N THR A 836 -24.29 41.13 16.38
CA THR A 836 -23.78 41.96 17.48
C THR A 836 -23.68 41.11 18.74
N GLU A 837 -22.88 41.52 19.74
CA GLU A 837 -22.70 40.79 21.00
C GLU A 837 -24.05 40.40 21.61
N ILE A 838 -24.23 39.10 21.85
CA ILE A 838 -25.41 38.56 22.54
C ILE A 838 -24.96 38.27 23.97
N GLY A 839 -25.11 39.26 24.85
CA GLY A 839 -24.92 39.13 26.29
C GLY A 839 -26.22 39.41 27.04
N SER A 840 -26.48 38.68 28.12
CA SER A 840 -27.36 39.11 29.21
C SER A 840 -26.79 38.66 30.53
N ASP A 841 -26.85 39.59 31.49
CA ASP A 841 -26.57 39.48 32.92
C ASP A 841 -25.28 38.77 33.31
N GLU A 842 -24.32 39.60 33.75
CA GLU A 842 -23.08 39.44 34.57
C GLU A 842 -22.29 38.11 34.64
N LEU A 843 -22.75 37.01 34.03
CA LEU A 843 -22.21 35.66 34.16
C LEU A 843 -22.33 34.79 32.88
N ILE A 844 -22.87 35.29 31.75
CA ILE A 844 -22.97 34.54 30.48
C ILE A 844 -22.01 35.13 29.42
N ASN A 845 -21.19 34.24 28.82
CA ASN A 845 -20.19 34.54 27.79
C ASN A 845 -20.75 35.31 26.58
N ASP A 846 -20.02 36.32 26.09
CA ASP A 846 -20.30 36.94 24.80
C ASP A 846 -20.13 35.92 23.66
N VAL A 847 -21.25 35.53 23.05
CA VAL A 847 -21.27 34.66 21.88
C VAL A 847 -21.38 35.51 20.63
N ARG A 848 -20.33 35.49 19.79
CA ARG A 848 -20.35 36.09 18.46
C ARG A 848 -20.53 34.99 17.42
N ALA A 849 -21.56 35.12 16.59
CA ALA A 849 -21.76 34.24 15.44
C ALA A 849 -21.48 35.02 14.15
N LYS A 850 -20.66 34.42 13.27
CA LYS A 850 -20.42 34.88 11.91
C LYS A 850 -20.91 33.80 10.96
N ILE A 851 -21.80 34.18 10.05
CA ILE A 851 -22.26 33.32 8.98
C ILE A 851 -21.77 33.89 7.65
N THR A 852 -21.05 33.07 6.89
CA THR A 852 -20.54 33.39 5.57
C THR A 852 -21.25 32.49 4.56
N GLY A 853 -21.53 33.01 3.39
CA GLY A 853 -22.02 32.20 2.28
C GLY A 853 -21.30 32.54 1.00
N SER A 854 -20.97 31.50 0.24
CA SER A 854 -20.34 31.59 -1.07
C SER A 854 -21.09 30.70 -2.06
N ARG A 855 -21.49 31.23 -3.21
CA ARG A 855 -22.12 30.48 -4.30
C ARG A 855 -21.06 29.93 -5.24
N ILE A 856 -21.22 28.67 -5.65
CA ILE A 856 -20.39 27.99 -6.66
C ILE A 856 -21.34 27.37 -7.69
N GLY A 857 -21.51 28.04 -8.83
CA GLY A 857 -22.52 27.70 -9.84
C GLY A 857 -23.95 27.76 -9.26
N SER A 858 -24.73 26.69 -9.42
CA SER A 858 -26.08 26.57 -8.86
C SER A 858 -26.15 26.18 -7.37
N LYS A 859 -25.01 26.02 -6.68
CA LYS A 859 -24.93 25.58 -5.27
C LYS A 859 -24.52 26.73 -4.35
N ILE A 860 -25.12 26.78 -3.17
CA ILE A 860 -24.76 27.73 -2.10
C ILE A 860 -24.00 26.97 -1.01
N HIS A 861 -22.78 27.38 -0.72
CA HIS A 861 -22.01 26.94 0.44
C HIS A 861 -22.22 27.94 1.58
N ILE A 862 -22.56 27.45 2.77
CA ILE A 862 -22.82 28.27 3.96
C ILE A 862 -21.92 27.77 5.08
N GLU A 863 -21.12 28.65 5.66
CA GLU A 863 -20.28 28.39 6.80
C GLU A 863 -20.77 29.21 8.01
N LEU A 864 -20.89 28.54 9.15
CA LEU A 864 -21.28 29.14 10.41
C LEU A 864 -20.12 29.01 11.40
N SER A 865 -19.61 30.14 11.84
CA SER A 865 -18.58 30.25 12.88
C SER A 865 -19.22 30.82 14.14
N ILE A 866 -19.10 30.11 15.26
CA ILE A 866 -19.57 30.55 16.57
C ILE A 866 -18.35 30.66 17.47
N PHE A 867 -18.11 31.84 18.02
CA PHE A 867 -17.00 32.13 18.91
C PHE A 867 -17.54 32.54 20.28
N SER A 868 -17.12 31.80 21.31
CA SER A 868 -17.37 32.12 22.72
C SER A 868 -16.03 32.34 23.40
N GLN A 869 -15.83 33.49 24.05
CA GLN A 869 -14.66 33.69 24.90
C GLN A 869 -14.81 32.89 26.19
N TYR A 870 -13.78 32.14 26.56
CA TYR A 870 -13.67 31.58 27.91
C TYR A 870 -13.13 32.66 28.83
N ILE A 871 -13.84 32.94 29.93
CA ILE A 871 -13.31 33.75 31.02
C ILE A 871 -12.07 33.04 31.57
N GLN A 872 -10.91 33.66 31.42
CA GLN A 872 -9.72 33.26 32.15
C GLN A 872 -9.99 33.67 33.61
N LEU A 873 -10.12 32.70 34.51
CA LEU A 873 -10.26 32.94 35.95
C LEU A 873 -9.07 33.79 36.42
N ASN A 874 -9.31 35.08 36.66
CA ASN A 874 -8.34 35.93 37.34
C ASN A 874 -8.21 35.41 38.78
N LEU A 875 -7.07 34.77 39.07
CA LEU A 875 -6.66 34.47 40.43
C LEU A 875 -6.34 35.80 41.14
N PRO A 876 -6.78 36.02 42.38
CA PRO A 876 -6.69 37.31 43.05
C PRO A 876 -5.33 37.48 43.72
N PHE A 877 -4.26 37.72 42.96
CA PHE A 877 -3.01 38.25 43.50
C PHE A 877 -2.28 39.05 42.42
N GLU A 878 -2.40 40.38 42.47
CA GLU A 878 -1.33 41.36 42.26
C GLU A 878 -1.97 42.76 42.16
N GLU A 879 -2.18 43.40 43.32
CA GLU A 879 -2.15 44.86 43.41
C GLU A 879 -0.68 45.27 43.45
N ALA A 880 -0.21 46.02 42.45
CA ALA A 880 0.61 47.22 42.62
C ALA A 880 0.98 47.83 41.26
N ASP A 881 0.72 49.13 41.16
CA ASP A 881 1.37 50.12 40.30
C ASP A 881 1.09 50.11 38.79
N SER A 882 0.07 50.88 38.40
CA SER A 882 0.09 51.58 37.11
C SER A 882 0.06 53.09 37.34
N VAL A 883 1.25 53.69 37.21
CA VAL A 883 1.41 55.11 36.93
C VAL A 883 1.07 55.34 35.45
N SER A 884 0.31 56.41 35.24
CA SER A 884 -0.03 57.08 33.98
C SER A 884 1.05 57.06 32.90
N ASP A 885 0.69 56.82 31.64
CA ASP A 885 0.38 57.92 30.72
C ASP A 885 -0.04 57.46 29.31
N LYS A 886 -0.97 58.24 28.74
CA LYS A 886 -1.41 58.20 27.35
C LYS A 886 -0.30 58.67 26.38
N LYS A 887 -0.22 58.04 25.21
CA LYS A 887 0.04 58.64 23.86
C LYS A 887 -0.20 57.53 22.82
N LEU A 888 -1.25 57.57 22.00
CA LEU A 888 -1.44 58.31 20.74
C LEU A 888 -0.37 58.02 19.66
N GLU A 889 -0.90 57.53 18.53
CA GLU A 889 -0.54 57.75 17.13
C GLU A 889 0.46 56.82 16.38
N ASP A 890 -0.09 56.33 15.25
CA ASP A 890 0.48 56.06 13.93
C ASP A 890 1.43 54.87 13.67
N SER A 891 0.88 53.80 13.08
CA SER A 891 1.19 53.34 11.70
C SER A 891 0.29 52.18 11.25
#